data_AF-A0A1C4X348-F1
#
_entry.id   AF-A0A1C4X348-F1
#
_cell.length_a   1.000
_cell.length_b   1.000
_cell.length_c   1.000
_cell.angle_alpha   90.00
_cell.angle_beta   90.00
_cell.angle_gamma   90.00
#
_symmetry.space_group_name_H-M   'P 1'
#
loop_
_entity.id
_entity.type
_entity.pdbx_description
1 polymer ?
#
loop_
_entity_poly.entity_id
_entity_poly.type
_entity_poly.pdbx_seq_one_letter_code
_entity_poly.pdbx_strand_id
1 'polypeptide(L)'
;MRVWLRAVAAVAAGATVVAGVPAVAATVTVREAGVAGLTGAQATGSSAALGAARTTATRALVTPGDTRLMPTTPRTDTPRITNGEITDIEVIGNRVFIAGTFTSIANVGGSAIAQRSLASYNLDTGKVDTGFKPVIDGAVAAVEASPDGSSLYIAGSFNTINGVTKRKIARLSPATGAPVAAFTATANARATALAVSGNAVYVGGQFATVNGVGRSGLAALNPTTGAVDTGFNLPVTGGIGVGGMLTVQQLKLTHDRSKLLVVHTGRQIGGQDRYGVALIGTASKALLPWRTRLWEDNLSFVGGIQRVFAGDIAPDDSYFVVTSGSGGDRPPINDTAIAYPLTGNDHVEPLWISRHFDSIYSVAITDTAVYVGGHFSWQESPTSNVPWPGLDNVGYGTGQGLSGYGLGDQVVRRDHLGALDPLTGTALEWNPGSNSYEGEKAMLATSRGLLVGGDGNVKGGKTTGRVAFFDLSKQPAPAALDTTVTTPIEGAVKPAGESFTISGQALAPAGVARVQLEIQDRNSGRYLQADLTTWGAFKAINTTVAAPNATSTTWSLPVTLPAGVYQLQAKTFDSKGAGDTTKAVKKIEAFRFDDLPPSTRISAPSAGLLATQTFVASGTATDDKGVNSLIYSFRTPDNRYLQDDGTVAAVYNTFRGEPDVIGATSATWQYEVTLPVEGQWRMTATAVDTTGQSDLRGDTRDWTVSANGVPPTVAITSPAAMTPPGNAVPFTVAPGGAVTFAGTANDDDALKSVEIYLRNNTTREALASDGTWGADSVAGYHRISPINLDAATFDWSFTTVPLTPGVYDFRVRATDKLGLTTSSTNMGRLTVTAQVPGDAFPNGLLSFTGTNQDIDQLHLDLAGTATDDKGVQAVRIALRDLDTGRYVQPDGTMAAAFATVDATLAAPGATSTAFTLPIDLPTRGTYNVEAWAVDTAGQQDNSTSGATARYLVYPGDTDPTLEPSITPVEGQAYTGGRIVITGRAVDDGGMQKVEVQIGNSAGQGMNSAGTFGRAGAPTSWPWIGTFLTSPGSPGSNFAYTSPVVPAGTYTVTIRGMDNRGQYQQPPRTVTVTVTD
;
A
#
# COMPACT_ATOMS: atom_id res chain seq x y z
N MET A 1 5.42 -12.15 33.05
CA MET A 1 6.21 -12.66 34.21
C MET A 1 7.59 -13.07 33.68
N ARG A 2 8.65 -12.89 34.49
CA ARG A 2 10.09 -13.11 34.18
C ARG A 2 10.80 -12.02 33.36
N VAL A 3 11.68 -11.32 34.09
CA VAL A 3 12.67 -10.31 33.70
C VAL A 3 14.00 -11.00 33.35
N TRP A 4 14.86 -10.37 32.54
CA TRP A 4 16.31 -10.60 32.60
C TRP A 4 17.11 -9.30 32.51
N LEU A 5 17.85 -8.98 33.58
CA LEU A 5 19.02 -8.09 33.55
C LEU A 5 20.28 -8.93 33.35
N ARG A 6 21.35 -8.36 32.75
CA ARG A 6 22.73 -8.80 32.99
C ARG A 6 23.77 -7.66 32.93
N ALA A 7 24.72 -7.76 33.86
CA ALA A 7 26.03 -7.10 33.94
C ALA A 7 26.88 -7.95 34.93
N VAL A 8 28.20 -7.79 35.15
CA VAL A 8 29.24 -6.84 34.68
C VAL A 8 30.48 -7.68 34.31
N ALA A 9 31.35 -7.22 33.40
CA ALA A 9 32.74 -7.71 33.35
C ALA A 9 33.73 -6.58 33.05
N ALA A 10 34.81 -6.51 33.85
CA ALA A 10 35.92 -5.58 33.70
C ALA A 10 37.23 -6.26 34.16
N VAL A 11 38.32 -6.11 33.42
CA VAL A 11 39.71 -6.39 33.85
C VAL A 11 40.65 -5.34 33.23
N ALA A 12 41.80 -5.10 33.87
CA ALA A 12 42.56 -3.86 33.83
C ALA A 12 43.92 -3.90 33.06
N ALA A 13 44.50 -2.70 32.97
CA ALA A 13 45.93 -2.35 33.06
C ALA A 13 46.81 -2.35 31.79
N GLY A 14 47.55 -1.24 31.63
CA GLY A 14 48.62 -1.04 30.63
C GLY A 14 48.88 0.43 30.31
N ALA A 15 49.48 1.18 31.24
CA ALA A 15 49.73 2.63 31.07
C ALA A 15 51.23 2.97 30.94
N THR A 16 51.55 3.93 30.07
CA THR A 16 52.80 4.69 30.12
C THR A 16 52.48 6.16 29.82
N VAL A 17 52.97 7.08 30.64
CA VAL A 17 52.58 8.51 30.63
C VAL A 17 53.75 9.40 30.24
N VAL A 18 53.50 10.41 29.41
CA VAL A 18 54.19 11.70 29.45
C VAL A 18 53.11 12.81 29.37
N ALA A 19 53.28 13.88 30.14
CA ALA A 19 52.20 14.79 30.54
C ALA A 19 52.07 16.09 29.71
N GLY A 20 50.91 16.76 29.81
CA GLY A 20 50.57 17.95 28.98
C GLY A 20 49.52 18.96 29.50
N VAL A 21 49.17 18.96 30.80
CA VAL A 21 48.41 20.03 31.53
C VAL A 21 46.97 20.35 31.01
N PRO A 22 46.10 21.13 31.72
CA PRO A 22 44.93 20.50 32.34
C PRO A 22 43.55 21.03 31.88
N ALA A 23 42.52 20.20 32.05
CA ALA A 23 41.13 20.64 32.05
C ALA A 23 40.71 21.09 33.47
N VAL A 24 39.86 22.13 33.56
CA VAL A 24 39.15 22.51 34.79
C VAL A 24 37.69 22.76 34.46
N ALA A 25 36.80 22.02 35.11
CA ALA A 25 35.37 22.30 35.09
C ALA A 25 35.05 23.45 36.05
N ALA A 26 34.13 24.34 35.65
CA ALA A 26 33.64 25.42 36.51
C ALA A 26 32.11 25.50 36.45
N THR A 27 31.48 25.23 37.59
CA THR A 27 30.05 25.47 37.85
C THR A 27 29.77 26.97 37.82
N VAL A 28 28.74 27.42 37.09
CA VAL A 28 28.33 28.83 37.08
C VAL A 28 27.11 29.03 37.97
N THR A 29 27.30 29.75 39.07
CA THR A 29 26.23 30.21 39.96
C THR A 29 25.71 31.56 39.48
N VAL A 30 24.39 31.73 39.35
CA VAL A 30 23.78 33.02 39.02
C VAL A 30 23.87 33.96 40.24
N ARG A 31 24.27 35.21 40.02
CA ARG A 31 24.17 36.29 41.00
C ARG A 31 23.25 37.40 40.49
N GLU A 32 22.25 37.73 41.30
CA GLU A 32 21.47 38.96 41.14
C GLU A 32 22.21 40.17 41.73
N ALA A 33 22.04 41.31 41.08
CA ALA A 33 22.13 42.66 41.63
C ALA A 33 21.28 43.57 40.71
N GLY A 34 20.51 44.55 41.18
CA GLY A 34 20.31 45.05 42.54
C GLY A 34 19.87 46.50 42.41
N VAL A 35 18.59 46.80 42.66
CA VAL A 35 18.02 48.13 42.41
C VAL A 35 18.11 49.00 43.67
N ALA A 36 18.70 50.19 43.53
CA ALA A 36 18.57 51.29 44.48
C ALA A 36 18.35 52.58 43.68
N GLY A 37 17.27 53.31 43.97
CA GLY A 37 17.00 54.62 43.38
C GLY A 37 17.20 55.75 44.39
N LEU A 38 17.10 57.01 43.95
CA LEU A 38 16.35 58.07 44.65
C LEU A 38 16.44 59.46 43.97
N THR A 39 15.44 60.28 44.30
CA THR A 39 15.34 61.77 44.21
C THR A 39 15.14 62.50 42.87
N GLY A 40 14.10 63.36 42.88
CA GLY A 40 14.28 64.81 42.75
C GLY A 40 14.11 65.42 41.36
N ALA A 41 13.03 66.17 41.14
CA ALA A 41 12.77 66.89 39.88
C ALA A 41 12.91 68.42 40.00
N GLN A 42 13.08 69.04 38.82
CA GLN A 42 12.97 70.48 38.48
C GLN A 42 14.23 71.38 38.61
N ALA A 43 14.83 71.72 37.46
CA ALA A 43 14.82 73.10 36.92
C ALA A 43 15.27 73.18 35.44
N THR A 44 14.43 73.80 34.61
CA THR A 44 14.73 74.60 33.39
C THR A 44 15.80 74.15 32.36
N GLY A 45 15.32 73.62 31.22
CA GLY A 45 15.44 74.34 29.93
C GLY A 45 16.69 74.18 29.05
N SER A 46 16.62 73.31 28.04
CA SER A 46 16.88 73.65 26.62
C SER A 46 16.62 72.44 25.69
N SER A 47 16.34 72.70 24.41
CA SER A 47 15.90 71.71 23.44
C SER A 47 17.03 70.83 22.90
N ALA A 48 16.94 69.52 23.13
CA ALA A 48 17.69 68.51 22.38
C ALA A 48 16.72 67.44 21.86
N ALA A 49 16.78 67.14 20.57
CA ALA A 49 15.97 66.10 19.96
C ALA A 49 16.48 64.72 20.40
N LEU A 50 15.78 64.09 21.34
CA LEU A 50 16.06 62.71 21.74
C LEU A 50 15.61 61.78 20.62
N GLY A 51 16.59 61.21 19.91
CA GLY A 51 16.36 60.08 19.03
C GLY A 51 15.84 58.91 19.84
N ALA A 52 14.55 58.60 19.71
CA ALA A 52 13.98 57.38 20.24
C ALA A 52 14.71 56.18 19.60
N ALA A 53 15.41 55.40 20.42
CA ALA A 53 15.99 54.14 19.99
C ALA A 53 14.85 53.25 19.48
N ARG A 54 14.79 53.07 18.16
CA ARG A 54 13.82 52.16 17.55
C ARG A 54 14.22 50.74 17.93
N THR A 55 13.51 50.16 18.90
CA THR A 55 13.50 48.71 19.09
C THR A 55 13.02 48.08 17.78
N THR A 56 13.92 47.43 17.05
CA THR A 56 13.61 46.70 15.82
C THR A 56 12.70 45.53 16.17
N ALA A 57 11.45 45.57 15.72
CA ALA A 57 10.49 44.50 15.94
C ALA A 57 10.90 43.29 15.09
N THR A 58 11.43 42.25 15.76
CA THR A 58 11.85 41.01 15.09
C THR A 58 10.65 40.19 14.62
N ARG A 59 10.90 39.29 13.66
CA ARG A 59 9.93 38.26 13.25
C ARG A 59 9.51 37.40 14.44
N ALA A 60 8.22 37.06 14.53
CA ALA A 60 7.69 36.19 15.58
C ALA A 60 7.78 34.71 15.15
N LEU A 61 8.78 33.99 15.67
CA LEU A 61 8.94 32.54 15.48
C LEU A 61 8.57 31.79 16.77
N VAL A 62 8.42 30.47 16.69
CA VAL A 62 8.32 29.60 17.86
C VAL A 62 9.67 29.58 18.57
N THR A 63 9.65 29.71 19.89
CA THR A 63 10.83 29.49 20.76
C THR A 63 10.66 28.18 21.51
N PRO A 64 11.69 27.34 21.64
CA PRO A 64 11.58 26.08 22.35
C PRO A 64 11.08 26.25 23.80
N GLY A 65 10.16 25.38 24.23
CA GLY A 65 9.72 25.26 25.63
C GLY A 65 8.22 25.41 25.91
N ASP A 66 7.33 25.62 24.94
CA ASP A 66 5.87 25.50 25.18
C ASP A 66 5.40 24.06 24.94
N THR A 67 4.86 23.45 26.00
CA THR A 67 4.45 22.03 26.06
C THR A 67 2.95 21.81 25.84
N ARG A 68 2.23 22.85 25.38
CA ARG A 68 0.77 22.83 25.23
C ARG A 68 0.33 22.72 23.77
N LEU A 69 -0.74 21.95 23.56
CA LEU A 69 -1.51 22.01 22.33
C LEU A 69 -2.24 23.37 22.20
N MET A 70 -2.39 23.82 20.95
CA MET A 70 -3.17 25.00 20.61
C MET A 70 -4.61 24.90 21.13
N PRO A 71 -5.29 26.02 21.45
CA PRO A 71 -6.71 25.99 21.75
C PRO A 71 -7.50 25.51 20.52
N THR A 72 -8.64 24.83 20.74
CA THR A 72 -9.55 24.41 19.64
C THR A 72 -10.54 25.48 19.23
N THR A 73 -10.69 26.54 20.03
CA THR A 73 -11.52 27.72 19.70
C THR A 73 -10.60 28.89 19.29
N PRO A 74 -10.71 29.40 18.05
CA PRO A 74 -9.95 30.58 17.64
C PRO A 74 -10.58 31.86 18.18
N ARG A 75 -9.83 32.96 18.07
CA ARG A 75 -10.34 34.30 18.32
C ARG A 75 -11.48 34.67 17.36
N THR A 76 -12.46 35.39 17.89
CA THR A 76 -13.68 35.80 17.18
C THR A 76 -13.71 37.29 16.85
N ASP A 77 -12.68 38.04 17.26
CA ASP A 77 -12.52 39.49 17.10
C ASP A 77 -11.54 39.88 15.99
N THR A 78 -10.91 38.91 15.31
CA THR A 78 -10.02 39.13 14.16
C THR A 78 -10.80 39.51 12.88
N PRO A 79 -10.20 40.22 11.91
CA PRO A 79 -10.88 40.59 10.69
C PRO A 79 -11.29 39.38 9.84
N ARG A 80 -12.38 39.54 9.09
CA ARG A 80 -12.93 38.52 8.21
C ARG A 80 -12.57 38.81 6.75
N ILE A 81 -12.02 37.79 6.10
CA ILE A 81 -11.97 37.68 4.63
C ILE A 81 -13.00 36.59 4.26
N THR A 82 -13.81 36.81 3.23
CA THR A 82 -14.90 35.87 2.85
C THR A 82 -14.81 35.36 1.40
N ASN A 83 -13.97 35.98 0.57
CA ASN A 83 -13.71 35.61 -0.82
C ASN A 83 -12.22 35.36 -1.05
N GLY A 84 -11.88 34.63 -2.13
CA GLY A 84 -10.51 34.29 -2.51
C GLY A 84 -9.74 33.44 -1.48
N GLU A 85 -8.71 32.74 -1.91
CA GLU A 85 -7.93 31.87 -1.05
C GLU A 85 -6.88 32.67 -0.28
N ILE A 86 -6.54 32.21 0.91
CA ILE A 86 -5.34 32.63 1.64
C ILE A 86 -4.25 31.60 1.39
N THR A 87 -3.11 32.06 0.87
CA THR A 87 -2.01 31.16 0.46
C THR A 87 -0.76 31.31 1.32
N ASP A 88 -0.63 32.41 2.06
CA ASP A 88 0.49 32.62 2.98
C ASP A 88 0.16 33.67 4.06
N ILE A 89 0.81 33.56 5.22
CA ILE A 89 0.62 34.41 6.40
C ILE A 89 1.99 34.67 7.07
N GLU A 90 2.30 35.93 7.35
CA GLU A 90 3.56 36.33 8.00
C GLU A 90 3.33 37.34 9.14
N VAL A 91 4.22 37.36 10.15
CA VAL A 91 4.06 38.22 11.35
C VAL A 91 5.33 39.02 11.69
N ILE A 92 5.18 40.35 11.77
CA ILE A 92 6.20 41.27 12.28
C ILE A 92 5.67 41.95 13.55
N GLY A 93 6.25 41.63 14.71
CA GLY A 93 5.75 42.10 16.00
C GLY A 93 4.28 41.72 16.22
N ASN A 94 3.40 42.73 16.29
CA ASN A 94 1.95 42.53 16.40
C ASN A 94 1.18 42.82 15.10
N ARG A 95 1.85 42.83 13.94
CA ARG A 95 1.20 42.97 12.62
C ARG A 95 1.23 41.64 11.89
N VAL A 96 0.06 41.13 11.56
CA VAL A 96 -0.12 39.99 10.65
C VAL A 96 -0.24 40.54 9.23
N PHE A 97 0.38 39.86 8.28
CA PHE A 97 0.23 40.09 6.85
C PHE A 97 -0.38 38.84 6.23
N ILE A 98 -1.44 39.02 5.44
CA ILE A 98 -2.21 37.94 4.83
C ILE A 98 -2.10 38.08 3.32
N ALA A 99 -1.60 37.04 2.64
CA ALA A 99 -1.48 36.99 1.18
C ALA A 99 -2.48 36.02 0.54
N GLY A 100 -2.88 36.29 -0.71
CA GLY A 100 -3.69 35.35 -1.49
C GLY A 100 -4.42 35.96 -2.69
N THR A 101 -5.60 35.42 -3.00
CA THR A 101 -6.45 35.84 -4.14
C THR A 101 -7.69 36.65 -3.75
N PHE A 102 -7.89 36.91 -2.45
CA PHE A 102 -9.00 37.70 -1.92
C PHE A 102 -9.06 39.14 -2.46
N THR A 103 -10.25 39.74 -2.49
CA THR A 103 -10.48 41.11 -3.00
C THR A 103 -10.86 42.12 -1.91
N SER A 104 -11.23 41.65 -0.71
CA SER A 104 -11.68 42.51 0.38
C SER A 104 -11.50 41.88 1.77
N ILE A 105 -11.34 42.73 2.78
CA ILE A 105 -11.24 42.38 4.22
C ILE A 105 -12.17 43.28 5.04
N ALA A 106 -12.79 42.77 6.10
CA ALA A 106 -13.69 43.53 6.98
C ALA A 106 -13.33 43.35 8.46
N ASN A 107 -13.43 44.42 9.26
CA ASN A 107 -13.49 44.28 10.71
C ASN A 107 -14.79 43.52 11.10
N VAL A 108 -14.79 42.78 12.21
CA VAL A 108 -16.01 42.14 12.72
C VAL A 108 -17.09 43.21 12.97
N GLY A 109 -18.26 43.04 12.34
CA GLY A 109 -19.37 44.01 12.40
C GLY A 109 -19.16 45.30 11.59
N GLY A 110 -18.06 45.43 10.84
CA GLY A 110 -17.76 46.60 10.01
C GLY A 110 -17.98 46.37 8.51
N SER A 111 -17.95 47.45 7.74
CA SER A 111 -18.00 47.40 6.27
C SER A 111 -16.74 46.77 5.66
N ALA A 112 -16.89 46.16 4.49
CA ALA A 112 -15.77 45.62 3.73
C ALA A 112 -14.87 46.72 3.16
N ILE A 113 -13.56 46.55 3.36
CA ILE A 113 -12.51 47.38 2.77
C ILE A 113 -12.03 46.67 1.50
N ALA A 114 -12.08 47.37 0.36
CA ALA A 114 -11.56 46.88 -0.92
C ALA A 114 -10.02 46.87 -0.93
N GLN A 115 -9.45 45.89 -0.24
CA GLN A 115 -8.03 45.59 -0.17
C GLN A 115 -7.81 44.18 -0.71
N ARG A 116 -7.17 44.08 -1.87
CA ARG A 116 -6.96 42.82 -2.61
C ARG A 116 -5.58 42.24 -2.38
N SER A 117 -5.51 40.91 -2.34
CA SER A 117 -4.33 40.04 -2.42
C SER A 117 -3.26 40.17 -1.34
N LEU A 118 -3.14 41.31 -0.67
CA LEU A 118 -2.27 41.51 0.47
C LEU A 118 -2.91 42.51 1.44
N ALA A 119 -3.13 42.11 2.69
CA ALA A 119 -3.72 42.94 3.73
C ALA A 119 -2.94 42.77 5.05
N SER A 120 -3.09 43.71 5.97
CA SER A 120 -2.54 43.59 7.31
C SER A 120 -3.59 43.84 8.39
N TYR A 121 -3.41 43.23 9.55
CA TYR A 121 -4.18 43.54 10.75
C TYR A 121 -3.33 43.45 12.01
N ASN A 122 -3.77 44.13 13.05
CA ASN A 122 -3.10 44.12 14.34
C ASN A 122 -3.55 42.91 15.18
N LEU A 123 -2.58 42.05 15.53
CA LEU A 123 -2.77 40.78 16.26
C LEU A 123 -3.34 40.98 17.67
N ASP A 124 -3.07 42.11 18.32
CA ASP A 124 -3.59 42.38 19.67
C ASP A 124 -5.07 42.76 19.64
N THR A 125 -5.42 43.74 18.80
CA THR A 125 -6.74 44.39 18.77
C THR A 125 -7.74 43.75 17.80
N GLY A 126 -7.28 42.85 16.92
CA GLY A 126 -8.11 42.23 15.89
C GLY A 126 -8.59 43.22 14.82
N LYS A 127 -7.95 44.38 14.65
CA LYS A 127 -8.38 45.42 13.70
C LYS A 127 -7.53 45.45 12.43
N VAL A 128 -8.19 45.59 11.29
CA VAL A 128 -7.56 45.82 9.97
C VAL A 128 -6.68 47.07 10.04
N ASP A 129 -5.45 46.93 9.55
CA ASP A 129 -4.53 48.04 9.40
C ASP A 129 -4.86 48.82 8.13
N THR A 130 -5.49 49.98 8.30
CA THR A 130 -5.90 50.85 7.18
C THR A 130 -4.76 51.70 6.62
N GLY A 131 -3.59 51.74 7.29
CA GLY A 131 -2.39 52.41 6.81
C GLY A 131 -1.57 51.54 5.85
N PHE A 132 -1.72 50.22 5.93
CA PHE A 132 -1.12 49.27 4.99
C PHE A 132 -2.06 49.01 3.81
N LYS A 133 -1.86 49.74 2.70
CA LYS A 133 -2.81 49.76 1.57
C LYS A 133 -2.15 49.64 0.18
N PRO A 134 -1.44 48.53 -0.12
CA PRO A 134 -0.88 48.29 -1.44
C PRO A 134 -1.98 48.02 -2.49
N VAL A 135 -1.83 48.57 -3.69
CA VAL A 135 -2.70 48.29 -4.84
C VAL A 135 -1.95 47.38 -5.80
N ILE A 136 -2.27 46.08 -5.77
CA ILE A 136 -1.58 45.02 -6.52
C ILE A 136 -2.50 44.50 -7.64
N ASP A 137 -2.01 44.36 -8.86
CA ASP A 137 -2.83 43.98 -10.04
C ASP A 137 -3.02 42.46 -10.25
N GLY A 138 -2.49 41.62 -9.37
CA GLY A 138 -2.65 40.17 -9.41
C GLY A 138 -2.45 39.53 -8.03
N ALA A 139 -2.56 38.21 -7.96
CA ALA A 139 -2.45 37.48 -6.71
C ALA A 139 -1.04 37.55 -6.11
N VAL A 140 -0.97 37.59 -4.78
CA VAL A 140 0.25 37.34 -4.01
C VAL A 140 0.17 35.89 -3.53
N ALA A 141 1.19 35.10 -3.86
CA ALA A 141 1.28 33.69 -3.48
C ALA A 141 2.01 33.52 -2.13
N ALA A 142 3.10 34.26 -1.92
CA ALA A 142 3.88 34.22 -0.68
C ALA A 142 4.27 35.62 -0.17
N VAL A 143 4.43 35.74 1.15
CA VAL A 143 4.85 36.94 1.87
C VAL A 143 5.80 36.55 3.01
N GLU A 144 6.99 37.13 3.06
CA GLU A 144 8.03 36.76 4.04
C GLU A 144 8.75 38.04 4.53
N ALA A 145 9.01 38.15 5.84
CA ALA A 145 9.69 39.31 6.42
C ALA A 145 11.21 39.19 6.34
N SER A 146 11.92 40.32 6.36
CA SER A 146 13.34 40.28 6.75
C SER A 146 13.47 39.90 8.24
N PRO A 147 14.57 39.23 8.67
CA PRO A 147 14.73 38.80 10.06
C PRO A 147 14.62 39.92 11.11
N ASP A 148 14.96 41.15 10.73
CA ASP A 148 14.88 42.37 11.54
C ASP A 148 13.50 43.07 11.49
N GLY A 149 12.53 42.51 10.76
CA GLY A 149 11.19 43.07 10.53
C GLY A 149 11.15 44.39 9.75
N SER A 150 12.26 44.86 9.18
CA SER A 150 12.32 46.16 8.49
C SER A 150 11.69 46.15 7.09
N SER A 151 11.49 44.96 6.50
CA SER A 151 11.08 44.75 5.12
C SER A 151 10.10 43.59 5.00
N LEU A 152 9.15 43.71 4.06
CA LEU A 152 8.39 42.56 3.54
C LEU A 152 8.84 42.26 2.13
N TYR A 153 8.93 40.98 1.79
CA TYR A 153 9.10 40.49 0.43
C TYR A 153 7.83 39.76 0.02
N ILE A 154 7.40 39.93 -1.22
CA ILE A 154 6.24 39.24 -1.77
C ILE A 154 6.55 38.61 -3.11
N ALA A 155 5.94 37.46 -3.36
CA ALA A 155 6.00 36.69 -4.60
C ALA A 155 4.59 36.39 -5.11
N GLY A 156 4.37 36.34 -6.43
CA GLY A 156 3.05 36.02 -6.98
C GLY A 156 2.92 36.15 -8.49
N SER A 157 1.71 36.47 -8.94
CA SER A 157 1.34 36.61 -10.37
C SER A 157 1.19 38.08 -10.83
N PHE A 158 1.37 39.05 -9.94
CA PHE A 158 1.27 40.49 -10.22
C PHE A 158 2.33 41.03 -11.20
N ASN A 159 2.05 42.20 -11.78
CA ASN A 159 2.91 42.98 -12.69
C ASN A 159 3.15 44.42 -12.21
N THR A 160 2.23 44.98 -11.40
CA THR A 160 2.33 46.33 -10.85
C THR A 160 1.91 46.39 -9.38
N ILE A 161 2.53 47.33 -8.66
CA ILE A 161 2.21 47.68 -7.27
C ILE A 161 2.15 49.20 -7.17
N ASN A 162 1.02 49.76 -6.75
CA ASN A 162 0.76 51.21 -6.70
C ASN A 162 1.04 51.90 -8.06
N GLY A 163 0.76 51.22 -9.18
CA GLY A 163 1.05 51.68 -10.54
C GLY A 163 2.52 51.57 -10.97
N VAL A 164 3.45 51.25 -10.06
CA VAL A 164 4.86 51.02 -10.36
C VAL A 164 5.04 49.59 -10.89
N THR A 165 5.76 49.43 -11.99
CA THR A 165 6.12 48.09 -12.52
C THR A 165 7.01 47.35 -11.52
N LYS A 166 6.47 46.28 -10.94
CA LYS A 166 7.16 45.31 -10.09
C LYS A 166 6.58 43.95 -10.47
N ARG A 167 7.35 43.13 -11.19
CA ARG A 167 6.82 41.91 -11.81
C ARG A 167 7.16 40.69 -10.97
N LYS A 168 6.13 40.02 -10.45
CA LYS A 168 6.17 38.71 -9.77
C LYS A 168 6.91 38.66 -8.42
N ILE A 169 7.89 39.54 -8.19
CA ILE A 169 8.68 39.65 -6.96
C ILE A 169 8.77 41.14 -6.58
N ALA A 170 8.60 41.47 -5.30
CA ALA A 170 8.79 42.83 -4.81
C ALA A 170 9.23 42.87 -3.33
N ARG A 171 9.91 43.95 -2.95
CA ARG A 171 10.14 44.35 -1.56
C ARG A 171 9.24 45.54 -1.23
N LEU A 172 8.50 45.47 -0.13
CA LEU A 172 7.58 46.49 0.36
C LEU A 172 8.02 47.05 1.72
N SER A 173 7.57 48.27 2.02
CA SER A 173 7.55 48.77 3.40
C SER A 173 6.51 48.02 4.22
N PRO A 174 6.87 47.39 5.36
CA PRO A 174 5.90 46.80 6.28
C PRO A 174 4.92 47.83 6.86
N ALA A 175 5.29 49.12 6.84
CA ALA A 175 4.47 50.19 7.39
C ALA A 175 3.25 50.53 6.53
N THR A 176 3.43 50.61 5.21
CA THR A 176 2.47 51.19 4.27
C THR A 176 2.10 50.29 3.08
N GLY A 177 2.86 49.23 2.83
CA GLY A 177 2.77 48.43 1.61
C GLY A 177 3.37 49.10 0.38
N ALA A 178 4.00 50.28 0.51
CA ALA A 178 4.63 50.96 -0.63
C ALA A 178 5.84 50.15 -1.16
N PRO A 179 5.99 49.99 -2.50
CA PRO A 179 7.09 49.24 -3.08
C PRO A 179 8.41 49.99 -2.94
N VAL A 180 9.46 49.29 -2.53
CA VAL A 180 10.82 49.84 -2.42
C VAL A 180 11.40 49.99 -3.83
N ALA A 181 11.68 51.24 -4.23
CA ALA A 181 12.16 51.56 -5.57
C ALA A 181 13.46 50.80 -5.92
N ALA A 182 14.44 50.84 -5.01
CA ALA A 182 15.78 50.26 -5.18
C ALA A 182 15.83 48.73 -5.33
N PHE A 183 14.76 48.01 -4.99
CA PHE A 183 14.69 46.56 -5.18
C PHE A 183 14.07 46.24 -6.55
N THR A 184 14.88 45.87 -7.53
CA THR A 184 14.50 45.83 -8.96
C THR A 184 14.23 44.44 -9.52
N ALA A 185 14.05 43.43 -8.66
CA ALA A 185 13.77 42.05 -9.09
C ALA A 185 12.56 41.94 -10.03
N THR A 186 12.66 41.08 -11.04
CA THR A 186 11.60 40.77 -12.00
C THR A 186 11.77 39.34 -12.51
N ALA A 187 10.77 38.49 -12.31
CA ALA A 187 10.72 37.14 -12.89
C ALA A 187 9.82 37.09 -14.13
N ASN A 188 10.09 36.16 -15.06
CA ASN A 188 9.31 36.03 -16.30
C ASN A 188 8.00 35.23 -16.16
N ALA A 189 7.83 34.44 -15.10
CA ALA A 189 6.60 33.71 -14.78
C ALA A 189 6.28 33.77 -13.27
N ARG A 190 5.24 33.07 -12.81
CA ARG A 190 4.78 33.08 -11.42
C ARG A 190 5.91 32.70 -10.45
N ALA A 191 6.11 33.53 -9.43
CA ALA A 191 6.84 33.13 -8.23
C ALA A 191 5.81 32.66 -7.18
N THR A 192 6.13 31.59 -6.47
CA THR A 192 5.21 30.87 -5.57
C THR A 192 5.71 30.80 -4.13
N ALA A 193 7.02 30.78 -3.91
CA ALA A 193 7.62 30.61 -2.58
C ALA A 193 8.73 31.63 -2.31
N LEU A 194 8.93 31.96 -1.03
CA LEU A 194 9.99 32.83 -0.53
C LEU A 194 10.65 32.22 0.72
N ALA A 195 11.93 32.49 0.93
CA ALA A 195 12.57 32.39 2.24
C ALA A 195 13.64 33.48 2.37
N VAL A 196 13.69 34.19 3.50
CA VAL A 196 14.50 35.42 3.62
C VAL A 196 15.51 35.31 4.77
N SER A 197 16.74 35.68 4.45
CA SER A 197 17.85 35.82 5.41
C SER A 197 18.39 37.26 5.40
N GLY A 198 19.35 37.56 6.27
CA GLY A 198 20.04 38.86 6.24
C GLY A 198 20.88 39.09 4.97
N ASN A 199 21.28 38.02 4.27
CA ASN A 199 22.21 38.07 3.15
C ASN A 199 21.55 37.80 1.79
N ALA A 200 20.43 37.08 1.76
CA ALA A 200 19.76 36.62 0.55
C ALA A 200 18.24 36.50 0.72
N VAL A 201 17.51 36.83 -0.34
CA VAL A 201 16.11 36.45 -0.57
C VAL A 201 16.10 35.28 -1.54
N TYR A 202 15.71 34.10 -1.06
CA TYR A 202 15.49 32.93 -1.91
C TYR A 202 14.08 32.98 -2.48
N VAL A 203 13.94 32.68 -3.77
CA VAL A 203 12.67 32.74 -4.50
C VAL A 203 12.46 31.43 -5.25
N GLY A 204 11.30 30.81 -5.02
CA GLY A 204 10.83 29.62 -5.72
C GLY A 204 9.67 29.95 -6.66
N GLY A 205 9.55 29.25 -7.79
CA GLY A 205 8.50 29.53 -8.77
C GLY A 205 8.44 28.59 -9.96
N GLN A 206 7.74 29.08 -10.97
CA GLN A 206 7.58 28.50 -12.32
C GLN A 206 8.40 29.29 -13.36
N PHE A 207 9.28 30.20 -12.91
CA PHE A 207 10.06 31.09 -13.77
C PHE A 207 11.30 30.41 -14.34
N ALA A 208 11.74 30.89 -15.51
CA ALA A 208 12.98 30.46 -16.17
C ALA A 208 14.09 31.53 -16.07
N THR A 209 13.72 32.80 -15.83
CA THR A 209 14.67 33.90 -15.65
C THR A 209 14.25 34.85 -14.54
N VAL A 210 15.25 35.44 -13.87
CA VAL A 210 15.09 36.60 -12.99
C VAL A 210 16.07 37.68 -13.45
N ASN A 211 15.58 38.91 -13.64
CA ASN A 211 16.32 40.04 -14.21
C ASN A 211 17.01 39.71 -15.55
N GLY A 212 16.42 38.83 -16.35
CA GLY A 212 17.00 38.32 -17.61
C GLY A 212 18.10 37.26 -17.44
N VAL A 213 18.55 36.97 -16.21
CA VAL A 213 19.52 35.91 -15.92
C VAL A 213 18.80 34.56 -15.83
N GLY A 214 19.35 33.55 -16.50
CA GLY A 214 18.83 32.17 -16.46
C GLY A 214 18.83 31.59 -15.04
N ARG A 215 17.63 31.33 -14.53
CA ARG A 215 17.35 30.78 -13.18
C ARG A 215 16.04 30.01 -13.27
N SER A 216 16.13 28.70 -13.51
CA SER A 216 14.95 27.82 -13.62
C SER A 216 14.45 27.43 -12.23
N GLY A 217 13.21 27.80 -11.90
CA GLY A 217 12.49 27.43 -10.69
C GLY A 217 12.99 28.06 -9.38
N LEU A 218 14.29 28.30 -9.24
CA LEU A 218 14.94 28.74 -8.00
C LEU A 218 16.00 29.82 -8.25
N ALA A 219 16.00 30.86 -7.40
CA ALA A 219 16.98 31.94 -7.42
C ALA A 219 17.31 32.45 -6.01
N ALA A 220 18.49 33.02 -5.82
CA ALA A 220 18.83 33.85 -4.67
C ALA A 220 19.11 35.29 -5.13
N LEU A 221 18.59 36.26 -4.38
CA LEU A 221 18.67 37.69 -4.70
C LEU A 221 19.28 38.48 -3.53
N ASN A 222 19.99 39.56 -3.85
CA ASN A 222 20.40 40.54 -2.85
C ASN A 222 19.17 41.19 -2.19
N PRO A 223 19.03 41.20 -0.85
CA PRO A 223 17.83 41.69 -0.16
C PRO A 223 17.60 43.20 -0.35
N THR A 224 18.65 43.99 -0.56
CA THR A 224 18.53 45.44 -0.73
C THR A 224 18.16 45.81 -2.17
N THR A 225 18.84 45.23 -3.16
CA THR A 225 18.75 45.65 -4.58
C THR A 225 17.92 44.74 -5.47
N GLY A 226 17.65 43.50 -5.05
CA GLY A 226 17.01 42.50 -5.91
C GLY A 226 17.89 42.01 -7.06
N ALA A 227 19.19 42.31 -7.06
CA ALA A 227 20.16 41.76 -8.01
C ALA A 227 20.30 40.24 -7.80
N VAL A 228 20.44 39.48 -8.91
CA VAL A 228 20.60 38.02 -8.86
C VAL A 228 21.99 37.67 -8.34
N ASP A 229 22.06 36.75 -7.38
CA ASP A 229 23.30 36.13 -6.95
C ASP A 229 23.79 35.18 -8.06
N THR A 230 24.84 35.59 -8.76
CA THR A 230 25.41 34.81 -9.87
C THR A 230 26.05 33.50 -9.40
N GLY A 231 26.54 33.45 -8.15
CA GLY A 231 27.13 32.27 -7.53
C GLY A 231 26.10 31.26 -7.01
N PHE A 232 24.82 31.65 -6.86
CA PHE A 232 23.73 30.72 -6.60
C PHE A 232 23.12 30.28 -7.93
N ASN A 233 23.57 29.14 -8.47
CA ASN A 233 23.11 28.60 -9.75
C ASN A 233 22.73 27.11 -9.63
N LEU A 234 21.56 26.86 -9.05
CA LEU A 234 20.99 25.53 -8.84
C LEU A 234 19.64 25.42 -9.58
N PRO A 235 19.65 25.33 -10.92
CA PRO A 235 18.41 25.27 -11.70
C PRO A 235 17.61 24.01 -11.35
N VAL A 236 16.30 24.19 -11.15
CA VAL A 236 15.33 23.10 -11.04
C VAL A 236 14.88 22.72 -12.45
N THR A 237 14.96 21.43 -12.80
CA THR A 237 14.66 20.93 -14.16
C THR A 237 13.88 19.61 -14.16
N GLY A 238 13.36 19.22 -15.32
CA GLY A 238 12.56 18.01 -15.51
C GLY A 238 11.25 18.07 -14.72
N GLY A 239 10.27 18.85 -15.17
CA GLY A 239 8.97 18.94 -14.50
C GLY A 239 8.25 17.60 -14.51
N ILE A 240 7.92 17.10 -13.32
CA ILE A 240 7.26 15.81 -13.08
C ILE A 240 6.04 15.95 -12.17
N GLY A 241 5.53 17.18 -11.97
CA GLY A 241 4.18 17.40 -11.44
C GLY A 241 3.10 17.11 -12.48
N VAL A 242 1.83 17.25 -12.09
CA VAL A 242 0.66 17.06 -12.96
C VAL A 242 0.84 17.79 -14.29
N GLY A 243 0.69 17.08 -15.42
CA GLY A 243 0.87 17.62 -16.77
C GLY A 243 2.32 18.04 -17.10
N GLY A 244 3.33 17.51 -16.40
CA GLY A 244 4.73 17.92 -16.53
C GLY A 244 5.06 19.25 -15.84
N MET A 245 4.17 19.77 -14.99
CA MET A 245 4.33 21.07 -14.35
C MET A 245 5.52 21.08 -13.37
N LEU A 246 6.41 22.06 -13.55
CA LEU A 246 7.50 22.37 -12.63
C LEU A 246 7.15 23.60 -11.77
N THR A 247 7.06 23.40 -10.45
CA THR A 247 6.87 24.47 -9.46
C THR A 247 7.74 24.19 -8.24
N VAL A 248 8.43 25.21 -7.71
CA VAL A 248 8.94 25.18 -6.33
C VAL A 248 7.82 25.67 -5.41
N GLN A 249 7.29 24.77 -4.60
CA GLN A 249 6.03 24.95 -3.87
C GLN A 249 6.27 25.63 -2.51
N GLN A 250 7.31 25.21 -1.78
CA GLN A 250 7.71 25.81 -0.51
C GLN A 250 9.23 25.99 -0.43
N LEU A 251 9.63 27.07 0.24
CA LEU A 251 11.00 27.29 0.72
C LEU A 251 10.95 27.52 2.24
N LYS A 252 11.91 26.95 2.98
CA LYS A 252 12.10 27.21 4.42
C LYS A 252 13.59 27.25 4.73
N LEU A 253 14.01 28.11 5.64
CA LEU A 253 15.37 28.12 6.19
C LEU A 253 15.35 27.42 7.54
N THR A 254 16.41 26.66 7.86
CA THR A 254 16.68 26.27 9.24
C THR A 254 16.82 27.51 10.13
N HIS A 255 16.53 27.38 11.42
CA HIS A 255 16.56 28.49 12.38
C HIS A 255 17.98 29.06 12.55
N ASP A 256 19.00 28.21 12.45
CA ASP A 256 20.43 28.59 12.34
C ASP A 256 20.80 29.27 11.01
N ARG A 257 19.91 29.21 10.00
CA ARG A 257 20.05 29.70 8.61
C ARG A 257 21.17 29.02 7.81
N SER A 258 21.68 27.86 8.24
CA SER A 258 22.73 27.11 7.53
C SER A 258 22.21 26.33 6.31
N LYS A 259 20.93 25.94 6.30
CA LYS A 259 20.32 25.16 5.21
C LYS A 259 19.02 25.81 4.71
N LEU A 260 18.78 25.66 3.42
CA LEU A 260 17.51 25.97 2.75
C LEU A 260 16.85 24.65 2.34
N LEU A 261 15.66 24.38 2.88
CA LEU A 261 14.74 23.34 2.42
C LEU A 261 14.00 23.85 1.17
N VAL A 262 13.98 23.01 0.13
CA VAL A 262 13.28 23.26 -1.14
C VAL A 262 12.30 22.12 -1.38
N VAL A 263 11.01 22.44 -1.48
CA VAL A 263 9.92 21.50 -1.80
C VAL A 263 9.43 21.79 -3.22
N HIS A 264 9.43 20.82 -4.13
CA HIS A 264 9.23 21.07 -5.56
C HIS A 264 8.75 19.87 -6.40
N THR A 265 8.17 20.17 -7.57
CA THR A 265 7.71 19.17 -8.56
C THR A 265 8.69 18.93 -9.73
N GLY A 266 9.93 19.43 -9.64
CA GLY A 266 11.02 19.05 -10.56
C GLY A 266 11.70 17.72 -10.22
N ARG A 267 12.37 17.12 -11.19
CA ARG A 267 13.21 15.91 -11.11
C ARG A 267 14.59 16.19 -10.52
N GLN A 268 15.18 17.32 -10.90
CA GLN A 268 16.59 17.63 -10.63
C GLN A 268 16.77 19.03 -10.06
N ILE A 269 17.82 19.19 -9.26
CA ILE A 269 18.39 20.49 -8.88
C ILE A 269 19.88 20.48 -9.24
N GLY A 270 20.34 21.49 -9.96
CA GLY A 270 21.76 21.61 -10.33
C GLY A 270 22.29 20.45 -11.19
N GLY A 271 21.41 19.79 -11.94
CA GLY A 271 21.74 18.59 -12.75
C GLY A 271 21.86 17.29 -11.96
N GLN A 272 21.57 17.29 -10.65
CA GLN A 272 21.48 16.08 -9.84
C GLN A 272 20.01 15.72 -9.57
N ASP A 273 19.69 14.44 -9.67
CA ASP A 273 18.39 13.88 -9.30
C ASP A 273 18.09 14.18 -7.81
N ARG A 274 16.98 14.87 -7.57
CA ARG A 274 16.46 15.31 -6.27
C ARG A 274 14.95 15.37 -6.40
N TYR A 275 14.27 14.37 -5.89
CA TYR A 275 12.83 14.21 -6.11
C TYR A 275 12.05 14.75 -4.92
N GLY A 276 11.20 15.74 -5.17
CA GLY A 276 10.22 16.27 -4.21
C GLY A 276 10.83 17.26 -3.22
N VAL A 277 12.00 16.92 -2.69
CA VAL A 277 12.67 17.64 -1.60
C VAL A 277 14.17 17.70 -1.81
N ALA A 278 14.78 18.84 -1.48
CA ALA A 278 16.23 19.01 -1.41
C ALA A 278 16.64 19.95 -0.26
N LEU A 279 17.87 19.77 0.23
CA LEU A 279 18.54 20.71 1.14
C LEU A 279 19.72 21.39 0.43
N ILE A 280 19.87 22.70 0.60
CA ILE A 280 20.97 23.51 0.03
C ILE A 280 21.72 24.22 1.15
N GLY A 281 23.05 24.13 1.17
CA GLY A 281 23.88 24.87 2.11
C GLY A 281 23.90 26.36 1.76
N THR A 282 23.45 27.23 2.65
CA THR A 282 23.28 28.66 2.35
C THR A 282 24.61 29.40 2.17
N ALA A 283 25.61 29.05 2.98
CA ALA A 283 26.95 29.62 2.92
C ALA A 283 27.77 29.10 1.72
N SER A 284 27.68 27.80 1.42
CA SER A 284 28.37 27.17 0.29
C SER A 284 27.68 27.41 -1.06
N LYS A 285 26.38 27.79 -1.04
CA LYS A 285 25.48 27.88 -2.20
C LYS A 285 25.39 26.58 -3.00
N ALA A 286 25.67 25.46 -2.36
CA ALA A 286 25.76 24.14 -2.97
C ALA A 286 24.61 23.24 -2.51
N LEU A 287 24.08 22.45 -3.45
CA LEU A 287 23.17 21.35 -3.14
C LEU A 287 23.86 20.35 -2.21
N LEU A 288 23.20 19.99 -1.11
CA LEU A 288 23.73 19.00 -0.16
C LEU A 288 23.53 17.57 -0.69
N PRO A 289 24.33 16.59 -0.23
CA PRO A 289 24.15 15.18 -0.60
C PRO A 289 22.83 14.59 -0.11
N TRP A 290 22.13 15.25 0.83
CA TRP A 290 20.82 14.86 1.33
C TRP A 290 19.83 14.58 0.18
N ARG A 291 19.29 13.36 0.13
CA ARG A 291 18.07 12.97 -0.60
C ARG A 291 17.40 11.74 0.02
N THR A 292 16.09 11.66 -0.13
CA THR A 292 15.34 10.40 0.03
C THR A 292 15.15 9.72 -1.33
N ARG A 293 14.98 8.40 -1.35
CA ARG A 293 14.56 7.66 -2.56
C ARG A 293 13.07 7.35 -2.61
N LEU A 294 12.31 7.65 -1.54
CA LEU A 294 10.87 7.37 -1.49
C LEU A 294 10.15 7.93 -2.73
N TRP A 295 10.41 9.18 -3.10
CA TRP A 295 9.83 9.77 -4.33
C TRP A 295 10.33 9.12 -5.63
N GLU A 296 11.57 8.60 -5.68
CA GLU A 296 12.14 7.89 -6.85
C GLU A 296 11.39 6.57 -7.09
N ASP A 297 11.22 5.78 -6.04
CA ASP A 297 10.62 4.45 -6.07
C ASP A 297 9.12 4.48 -6.43
N ASN A 298 8.47 5.65 -6.32
CA ASN A 298 7.04 5.83 -6.54
C ASN A 298 6.66 6.30 -7.96
N LEU A 299 7.59 6.88 -8.74
CA LEU A 299 7.28 7.62 -9.98
C LEU A 299 6.50 6.82 -11.03
N SER A 300 6.82 5.54 -11.19
CA SER A 300 6.22 4.63 -12.17
C SER A 300 4.78 4.24 -11.87
N PHE A 301 4.36 4.40 -10.62
CA PHE A 301 3.03 4.04 -10.14
C PHE A 301 2.08 5.24 -10.21
N VAL A 302 2.50 6.36 -9.62
CA VAL A 302 1.70 7.59 -9.49
C VAL A 302 1.87 8.58 -10.67
N GLY A 303 2.72 8.27 -11.66
CA GLY A 303 2.85 9.09 -12.88
C GLY A 303 3.56 10.44 -12.69
N GLY A 304 4.30 10.62 -11.60
CA GLY A 304 5.05 11.85 -11.29
C GLY A 304 5.15 12.12 -9.79
N ILE A 305 5.73 13.26 -9.41
CA ILE A 305 5.60 13.80 -8.06
C ILE A 305 4.28 14.54 -7.99
N GLN A 306 3.21 13.79 -7.70
CA GLN A 306 1.90 14.38 -7.56
C GLN A 306 1.89 15.27 -6.32
N ARG A 307 1.71 16.57 -6.56
CA ARG A 307 1.20 17.52 -5.56
C ARG A 307 1.92 17.53 -4.20
N VAL A 308 3.25 17.40 -4.16
CA VAL A 308 4.00 17.86 -2.98
C VAL A 308 3.73 19.37 -2.81
N PHE A 309 3.31 19.81 -1.62
CA PHE A 309 2.77 21.15 -1.39
C PHE A 309 3.59 21.95 -0.39
N ALA A 310 3.52 21.58 0.89
CA ALA A 310 4.14 22.37 1.96
C ALA A 310 5.30 21.63 2.60
N GLY A 311 6.04 22.38 3.41
CA GLY A 311 6.98 21.82 4.36
C GLY A 311 7.35 22.85 5.41
N ASP A 312 7.71 22.38 6.59
CA ASP A 312 8.13 23.20 7.72
C ASP A 312 9.21 22.47 8.53
N ILE A 313 9.99 23.23 9.31
CA ILE A 313 11.18 22.73 10.01
C ILE A 313 10.92 22.78 11.52
N ALA A 314 11.32 21.73 12.24
CA ALA A 314 11.18 21.68 13.69
C ALA A 314 11.94 22.84 14.39
N PRO A 315 11.43 23.41 15.50
CA PRO A 315 12.07 24.54 16.19
C PRO A 315 13.52 24.31 16.66
N ASP A 316 13.96 23.06 16.75
CA ASP A 316 15.31 22.64 17.14
C ASP A 316 16.23 22.27 15.95
N ASP A 317 15.76 22.45 14.71
CA ASP A 317 16.43 22.05 13.46
C ASP A 317 16.82 20.54 13.39
N SER A 318 16.13 19.65 14.12
CA SER A 318 16.40 18.20 14.10
C SER A 318 15.74 17.46 12.92
N TYR A 319 14.49 17.80 12.60
CA TYR A 319 13.71 17.22 11.50
C TYR A 319 12.91 18.28 10.74
N PHE A 320 12.35 17.88 9.60
CA PHE A 320 11.37 18.66 8.86
C PHE A 320 10.23 17.77 8.41
N VAL A 321 9.05 18.36 8.17
CA VAL A 321 7.89 17.67 7.60
C VAL A 321 7.63 18.22 6.21
N VAL A 322 7.27 17.35 5.27
CA VAL A 322 6.69 17.73 3.97
C VAL A 322 5.33 17.09 3.79
N THR A 323 4.46 17.75 3.02
CA THR A 323 3.08 17.31 2.80
C THR A 323 2.76 17.18 1.32
N SER A 324 1.80 16.32 1.01
CA SER A 324 1.35 16.06 -0.36
C SER A 324 -0.17 16.14 -0.51
N GLY A 325 -0.66 15.98 -1.73
CA GLY A 325 -2.08 15.92 -1.99
C GLY A 325 -2.47 15.12 -3.24
N SER A 326 -3.77 15.17 -3.54
CA SER A 326 -4.53 14.22 -4.35
C SER A 326 -3.75 13.53 -5.48
N GLY A 327 -3.68 12.20 -5.37
CA GLY A 327 -3.18 11.26 -6.37
C GLY A 327 -3.40 9.82 -5.91
N GLY A 328 -3.96 8.95 -6.76
CA GLY A 328 -4.18 7.53 -6.43
C GLY A 328 -2.87 6.76 -6.25
N ASP A 329 -2.89 5.68 -5.46
CA ASP A 329 -1.68 5.17 -4.80
C ASP A 329 -0.98 3.95 -5.39
N ARG A 330 0.35 4.01 -5.32
CA ARG A 330 1.24 3.03 -4.66
C ARG A 330 2.69 3.55 -4.71
N PRO A 331 3.52 3.42 -3.66
CA PRO A 331 3.22 3.51 -2.22
C PRO A 331 3.13 5.01 -1.73
N PRO A 332 3.62 5.46 -0.56
CA PRO A 332 2.82 6.24 0.41
C PRO A 332 3.13 7.75 0.39
N ILE A 333 3.31 8.30 -0.80
CA ILE A 333 3.76 9.70 -0.99
C ILE A 333 2.64 10.71 -1.24
N ASN A 334 1.42 10.26 -1.55
CA ASN A 334 0.26 11.13 -1.80
C ASN A 334 -0.64 11.19 -0.57
N ASP A 335 -1.33 12.30 -0.36
CA ASP A 335 -2.26 12.50 0.77
C ASP A 335 -1.64 12.13 2.14
N THR A 336 -0.34 12.42 2.30
CA THR A 336 0.46 12.11 3.49
C THR A 336 1.25 13.31 4.02
N ALA A 337 1.51 13.28 5.33
CA ALA A 337 2.52 14.11 5.99
C ALA A 337 3.72 13.21 6.32
N ILE A 338 4.92 13.60 5.90
CA ILE A 338 6.14 12.80 6.02
C ILE A 338 7.20 13.59 6.77
N ALA A 339 7.71 13.04 7.87
CA ALA A 339 8.85 13.60 8.59
C ALA A 339 10.18 12.98 8.13
N TYR A 340 11.20 13.80 7.95
CA TYR A 340 12.57 13.37 7.66
C TYR A 340 13.58 14.04 8.59
N PRO A 341 14.67 13.35 8.98
CA PRO A 341 15.77 14.02 9.68
C PRO A 341 16.44 15.07 8.78
N LEU A 342 16.85 16.20 9.36
CA LEU A 342 17.64 17.23 8.66
C LEU A 342 19.11 16.81 8.45
N THR A 343 19.52 15.69 9.03
CA THR A 343 20.82 15.04 8.85
C THR A 343 20.71 13.88 7.85
N GLY A 344 21.83 13.45 7.29
CA GLY A 344 21.90 12.35 6.31
C GLY A 344 22.47 12.77 4.95
N ASN A 345 22.67 11.76 4.10
CA ASN A 345 23.25 11.88 2.75
C ASN A 345 22.29 11.24 1.73
N ASP A 346 22.68 10.17 1.03
CA ASP A 346 21.77 9.42 0.15
C ASP A 346 20.84 8.49 0.96
N HIS A 347 19.69 8.16 0.38
CA HIS A 347 18.69 7.23 0.89
C HIS A 347 18.24 7.50 2.33
N VAL A 348 17.93 8.78 2.61
CA VAL A 348 17.35 9.17 3.89
C VAL A 348 15.92 8.65 4.00
N GLU A 349 15.71 7.72 4.93
CA GLU A 349 14.40 7.21 5.30
C GLU A 349 13.61 8.24 6.12
N PRO A 350 12.26 8.24 6.04
CA PRO A 350 11.44 9.09 6.89
C PRO A 350 11.38 8.55 8.32
N LEU A 351 11.25 9.46 9.29
CA LEU A 351 11.05 9.14 10.71
C LEU A 351 9.67 8.51 10.92
N TRP A 352 8.68 9.01 10.20
CA TRP A 352 7.31 8.51 10.13
C TRP A 352 6.62 9.06 8.88
N ILE A 353 5.56 8.37 8.47
CA ILE A 353 4.57 8.85 7.50
C ILE A 353 3.19 8.73 8.16
N SER A 354 2.38 9.77 8.02
CA SER A 354 0.99 9.81 8.46
C SER A 354 0.06 9.92 7.27
N ARG A 355 -0.99 9.08 7.20
CA ARG A 355 -1.99 9.04 6.13
C ARG A 355 -3.22 9.91 6.46
N HIS A 356 -3.65 10.71 5.49
CA HIS A 356 -4.76 11.67 5.63
C HIS A 356 -5.93 11.43 4.66
N PHE A 357 -5.77 10.54 3.68
CA PHE A 357 -6.82 10.10 2.73
C PHE A 357 -7.40 11.22 1.83
N ASP A 358 -6.87 12.44 1.94
CA ASP A 358 -6.97 13.55 0.99
C ASP A 358 -5.85 14.56 1.31
N SER A 359 -5.84 15.64 0.56
CA SER A 359 -4.74 16.59 0.37
C SER A 359 -4.41 17.39 1.62
N ILE A 360 -3.11 17.62 1.83
CA ILE A 360 -2.56 18.43 2.92
C ILE A 360 -1.75 19.59 2.31
N TYR A 361 -2.28 20.80 2.38
CA TYR A 361 -1.70 21.98 1.73
C TYR A 361 -0.85 22.85 2.65
N SER A 362 -0.93 22.66 3.97
CA SER A 362 -0.17 23.44 4.94
C SER A 362 0.26 22.63 6.15
N VAL A 363 1.41 23.00 6.70
CA VAL A 363 1.99 22.42 7.92
C VAL A 363 2.69 23.51 8.73
N ALA A 364 2.63 23.43 10.05
CA ALA A 364 3.41 24.25 10.97
C ALA A 364 3.83 23.43 12.20
N ILE A 365 5.12 23.50 12.57
CA ILE A 365 5.69 22.65 13.64
C ILE A 365 5.91 23.45 14.92
N THR A 366 5.59 22.83 16.06
CA THR A 366 6.02 23.23 17.41
C THR A 366 6.63 22.04 18.14
N ASP A 367 7.30 22.27 19.26
CA ASP A 367 7.84 21.20 20.11
C ASP A 367 6.79 20.18 20.57
N THR A 368 5.52 20.59 20.64
CA THR A 368 4.41 19.76 21.12
C THR A 368 3.71 19.01 19.98
N ALA A 369 3.66 19.57 18.77
CA ALA A 369 2.85 19.01 17.69
C ALA A 369 3.24 19.52 16.30
N VAL A 370 2.99 18.68 15.30
CA VAL A 370 2.96 19.05 13.88
C VAL A 370 1.51 19.36 13.50
N TYR A 371 1.16 20.64 13.34
CA TYR A 371 -0.17 21.05 12.89
C TYR A 371 -0.28 20.96 11.37
N VAL A 372 -1.40 20.47 10.87
CA VAL A 372 -1.62 20.28 9.42
C VAL A 372 -3.01 20.78 8.99
N GLY A 373 -3.05 21.36 7.79
CA GLY A 373 -4.26 21.90 7.16
C GLY A 373 -4.38 21.44 5.71
N GLY A 374 -5.62 21.18 5.27
CA GLY A 374 -5.85 20.56 3.98
C GLY A 374 -7.31 20.40 3.57
N HIS A 375 -7.55 19.45 2.68
CA HIS A 375 -8.86 18.95 2.23
C HIS A 375 -9.27 17.62 2.92
N PHE A 376 -8.37 17.05 3.74
CA PHE A 376 -8.61 15.79 4.45
C PHE A 376 -9.81 15.82 5.39
N SER A 377 -10.45 14.65 5.49
CA SER A 377 -11.51 14.34 6.46
C SER A 377 -11.06 13.32 7.53
N TRP A 378 -9.86 12.75 7.38
CA TRP A 378 -9.35 11.63 8.18
C TRP A 378 -7.86 11.84 8.51
N GLN A 379 -7.40 11.21 9.58
CA GLN A 379 -5.98 11.09 9.98
C GLN A 379 -5.75 9.73 10.64
N GLU A 380 -4.54 9.19 10.60
CA GLU A 380 -4.19 7.99 11.38
C GLU A 380 -4.32 8.22 12.88
N SER A 381 -4.94 7.27 13.58
CA SER A 381 -5.10 7.32 15.02
C SER A 381 -3.86 6.79 15.76
N PRO A 382 -3.71 7.09 17.06
CA PRO A 382 -2.75 6.40 17.94
C PRO A 382 -3.02 4.90 18.12
N THR A 383 -4.15 4.39 17.63
CA THR A 383 -4.51 2.95 17.61
C THR A 383 -4.29 2.30 16.23
N SER A 384 -3.75 3.02 15.25
CA SER A 384 -3.30 2.44 13.96
C SER A 384 -2.28 1.33 14.21
N ASN A 385 -2.59 0.11 13.76
CA ASN A 385 -1.71 -1.05 13.83
C ASN A 385 -0.80 -1.20 12.61
N VAL A 386 -0.91 -0.30 11.62
CA VAL A 386 -0.11 -0.27 10.39
C VAL A 386 0.49 1.14 10.14
N PRO A 387 1.26 1.72 11.08
CA PRO A 387 2.08 2.89 10.79
C PRO A 387 3.25 2.54 9.85
N TRP A 388 3.90 3.56 9.27
CA TRP A 388 5.08 3.42 8.41
C TRP A 388 6.15 2.44 8.97
N PRO A 389 6.72 1.50 8.17
CA PRO A 389 6.61 1.36 6.72
C PRO A 389 5.26 0.90 6.17
N GLY A 390 4.34 0.48 7.04
CA GLY A 390 3.05 -0.07 6.64
C GLY A 390 3.20 -1.43 5.96
N LEU A 391 2.25 -1.76 5.07
CA LEU A 391 2.33 -2.96 4.24
C LEU A 391 2.86 -2.60 2.85
N ASP A 392 3.90 -3.31 2.39
CA ASP A 392 4.39 -3.20 1.02
C ASP A 392 3.25 -3.37 0.01
N ASN A 393 3.23 -2.51 -1.02
CA ASN A 393 2.22 -2.53 -2.06
C ASN A 393 0.77 -2.40 -1.56
N VAL A 394 0.47 -1.53 -0.59
CA VAL A 394 -0.91 -1.12 -0.29
C VAL A 394 -1.13 0.34 -0.68
N GLY A 395 -2.25 0.58 -1.37
CA GLY A 395 -2.77 1.92 -1.65
C GLY A 395 -3.86 2.29 -0.67
N TYR A 396 -3.91 3.57 -0.30
CA TYR A 396 -4.84 4.15 0.67
C TYR A 396 -5.66 5.31 0.08
N GLY A 397 -5.29 5.82 -1.10
CA GLY A 397 -5.93 6.90 -1.85
C GLY A 397 -7.32 6.53 -2.40
N THR A 398 -8.31 6.59 -1.52
CA THR A 398 -9.74 6.63 -1.85
C THR A 398 -10.25 8.03 -1.54
N GLY A 399 -10.35 8.90 -2.55
CA GLY A 399 -10.76 10.29 -2.38
C GLY A 399 -12.14 10.44 -1.73
N GLN A 400 -12.35 11.57 -1.04
CA GLN A 400 -13.52 11.92 -0.20
C GLN A 400 -14.69 10.92 -0.20
N GLY A 401 -14.66 9.98 0.76
CA GLY A 401 -15.68 8.95 0.86
C GLY A 401 -15.73 8.24 2.21
N LEU A 402 -16.61 7.24 2.28
CA LEU A 402 -16.84 6.41 3.47
C LEU A 402 -15.67 5.46 3.80
N SER A 403 -14.63 5.40 2.96
CA SER A 403 -13.48 4.50 3.08
C SER A 403 -12.74 4.56 4.43
N GLY A 404 -12.68 5.73 5.06
CA GLY A 404 -12.13 5.87 6.42
C GLY A 404 -12.91 5.06 7.46
N TYR A 405 -14.22 4.88 7.31
CA TYR A 405 -15.01 4.02 8.19
C TYR A 405 -14.64 2.54 8.06
N GLY A 406 -14.23 2.09 6.86
CA GLY A 406 -13.72 0.73 6.64
C GLY A 406 -12.41 0.41 7.39
N LEU A 407 -11.71 1.42 7.92
CA LEU A 407 -10.51 1.26 8.76
C LEU A 407 -10.82 1.33 10.28
N GLY A 408 -12.07 1.60 10.64
CA GLY A 408 -12.53 1.66 12.03
C GLY A 408 -11.68 2.58 12.91
N ASP A 409 -11.19 2.04 14.03
CA ASP A 409 -10.46 2.83 15.03
C ASP A 409 -8.96 3.02 14.72
N GLN A 410 -8.48 2.58 13.56
CA GLN A 410 -7.14 2.92 13.04
C GLN A 410 -7.07 4.37 12.53
N VAL A 411 -8.21 5.03 12.31
CA VAL A 411 -8.29 6.42 11.89
C VAL A 411 -9.16 7.26 12.82
N VAL A 412 -8.99 8.57 12.76
CA VAL A 412 -9.83 9.56 13.41
C VAL A 412 -10.32 10.60 12.42
N ARG A 413 -11.59 10.99 12.55
CA ARG A 413 -12.21 12.02 11.73
C ARG A 413 -11.65 13.40 12.08
N ARG A 414 -11.28 14.16 11.05
CA ARG A 414 -10.60 15.46 11.14
C ARG A 414 -11.06 16.32 9.98
N ASP A 415 -11.98 17.25 10.21
CA ASP A 415 -12.51 18.09 9.13
C ASP A 415 -11.50 19.21 8.81
N HIS A 416 -10.63 19.00 7.81
CA HIS A 416 -9.64 19.94 7.24
C HIS A 416 -8.48 20.42 8.15
N LEU A 417 -8.55 20.17 9.45
CA LEU A 417 -7.56 20.59 10.44
C LEU A 417 -7.27 19.48 11.46
N GLY A 418 -6.00 19.28 11.77
CA GLY A 418 -5.57 18.38 12.82
C GLY A 418 -4.13 18.62 13.26
N ALA A 419 -3.67 17.81 14.21
CA ALA A 419 -2.32 17.84 14.73
C ALA A 419 -1.79 16.42 14.88
N LEU A 420 -0.50 16.23 14.59
CA LEU A 420 0.20 14.95 14.71
C LEU A 420 1.24 15.02 15.82
N ASP A 421 1.48 13.89 16.45
CA ASP A 421 2.53 13.67 17.43
C ASP A 421 3.91 13.74 16.76
N PRO A 422 4.84 14.61 17.21
CA PRO A 422 6.15 14.79 16.58
C PRO A 422 7.01 13.54 16.49
N LEU A 423 6.81 12.56 17.38
CA LEU A 423 7.61 11.34 17.46
C LEU A 423 7.04 10.20 16.62
N THR A 424 5.71 10.10 16.52
CA THR A 424 5.02 8.95 15.90
C THR A 424 4.26 9.27 14.63
N GLY A 425 3.97 10.54 14.35
CA GLY A 425 3.11 10.95 13.23
C GLY A 425 1.61 10.64 13.42
N THR A 426 1.21 10.06 14.56
CA THR A 426 -0.21 9.72 14.83
C THR A 426 -1.00 10.93 15.32
N ALA A 427 -2.32 10.94 15.10
CA ALA A 427 -3.16 12.09 15.42
C ALA A 427 -3.26 12.36 16.92
N LEU A 428 -3.01 13.62 17.30
CA LEU A 428 -3.26 14.17 18.62
C LEU A 428 -4.71 14.63 18.77
N GLU A 429 -5.03 15.03 20.00
CA GLU A 429 -6.35 15.49 20.46
C GLU A 429 -6.87 16.76 19.77
N TRP A 430 -6.02 17.55 19.10
CA TRP A 430 -6.43 18.82 18.51
C TRP A 430 -7.21 18.62 17.20
N ASN A 431 -8.52 18.80 17.27
CA ASN A 431 -9.44 18.79 16.13
C ASN A 431 -10.45 19.95 16.26
N PRO A 432 -10.12 21.16 15.77
CA PRO A 432 -11.05 22.30 15.78
C PRO A 432 -12.09 22.21 14.66
N GLY A 433 -11.80 21.48 13.59
CA GLY A 433 -12.57 21.46 12.34
C GLY A 433 -12.54 22.78 11.56
N SER A 434 -12.70 22.69 10.24
CA SER A 434 -13.01 23.82 9.35
C SER A 434 -14.03 23.44 8.27
N ASN A 435 -14.73 24.41 7.71
CA ASN A 435 -15.64 24.23 6.57
C ASN A 435 -15.01 24.65 5.21
N SER A 436 -13.72 24.41 5.04
CA SER A 436 -13.05 24.57 3.75
C SER A 436 -13.74 23.78 2.64
N TYR A 437 -13.61 24.24 1.40
CA TYR A 437 -14.06 23.51 0.22
C TYR A 437 -12.86 23.10 -0.64
N GLU A 438 -11.90 23.99 -0.86
CA GLU A 438 -10.62 23.65 -1.46
C GLU A 438 -9.59 23.18 -0.43
N GLY A 439 -9.57 23.79 0.77
CA GLY A 439 -8.71 23.39 1.88
C GLY A 439 -8.01 24.54 2.61
N GLU A 440 -7.36 24.21 3.73
CA GLU A 440 -6.55 25.14 4.52
C GLU A 440 -5.10 25.16 3.99
N LYS A 441 -4.74 26.26 3.31
CA LYS A 441 -3.54 26.38 2.45
C LYS A 441 -2.40 27.20 3.07
N ALA A 442 -2.59 27.78 4.26
CA ALA A 442 -1.57 28.53 4.98
C ALA A 442 -1.60 28.23 6.49
N MET A 443 -0.42 27.99 7.07
CA MET A 443 -0.23 27.89 8.53
C MET A 443 1.04 28.61 8.96
N LEU A 444 0.97 29.30 10.10
CA LEU A 444 2.13 29.90 10.74
C LEU A 444 2.03 29.71 12.26
N ALA A 445 2.95 28.93 12.83
CA ALA A 445 3.14 28.84 14.27
C ALA A 445 3.98 30.02 14.78
N THR A 446 3.59 30.59 15.91
CA THR A 446 4.30 31.64 16.62
C THR A 446 4.35 31.31 18.11
N SER A 447 5.24 31.93 18.87
CA SER A 447 5.27 31.81 20.35
C SER A 447 3.97 32.23 21.06
N ARG A 448 3.04 32.90 20.37
CA ARG A 448 1.71 33.25 20.90
C ARG A 448 0.60 32.29 20.46
N GLY A 449 0.80 31.49 19.42
CA GLY A 449 -0.22 30.60 18.89
C GLY A 449 -0.14 30.38 17.38
N LEU A 450 -1.15 29.69 16.84
CA LEU A 450 -1.21 29.25 15.45
C LEU A 450 -2.16 30.13 14.62
N LEU A 451 -1.65 30.67 13.52
CA LEU A 451 -2.44 31.29 12.44
C LEU A 451 -2.75 30.25 11.38
N VAL A 452 -3.99 30.25 10.88
CA VAL A 452 -4.47 29.33 9.84
C VAL A 452 -5.25 30.11 8.79
N GLY A 453 -5.00 29.83 7.50
CA GLY A 453 -5.71 30.44 6.38
C GLY A 453 -6.00 29.44 5.26
N GLY A 454 -7.06 29.71 4.50
CA GLY A 454 -7.51 28.85 3.39
C GLY A 454 -8.71 29.46 2.69
N ASP A 455 -9.71 28.64 2.38
CA ASP A 455 -10.99 29.07 1.81
C ASP A 455 -12.20 28.91 2.76
N GLY A 456 -12.06 28.12 3.83
CA GLY A 456 -13.08 27.91 4.86
C GLY A 456 -13.41 29.17 5.67
N ASN A 457 -14.70 29.44 5.89
CA ASN A 457 -15.21 30.62 6.60
C ASN A 457 -15.47 30.37 8.11
N VAL A 458 -15.49 29.11 8.53
CA VAL A 458 -15.75 28.65 9.89
C VAL A 458 -14.61 27.72 10.30
N LYS A 459 -13.97 28.02 11.43
CA LYS A 459 -12.86 27.27 12.03
C LYS A 459 -13.10 27.16 13.53
N GLY A 460 -12.87 26.01 14.16
CA GLY A 460 -13.11 25.83 15.61
C GLY A 460 -14.57 26.07 16.02
N GLY A 461 -15.52 25.80 15.12
CA GLY A 461 -16.95 26.12 15.30
C GLY A 461 -17.28 27.62 15.39
N LYS A 462 -16.38 28.52 14.96
CA LYS A 462 -16.58 29.98 14.96
C LYS A 462 -16.47 30.55 13.55
N THR A 463 -17.30 31.54 13.21
CA THR A 463 -17.18 32.31 11.96
C THR A 463 -16.01 33.29 12.04
N THR A 464 -14.82 32.82 11.66
CA THR A 464 -13.59 33.60 11.56
C THR A 464 -13.43 34.26 10.19
N GLY A 465 -14.13 33.77 9.18
CA GLY A 465 -13.73 33.98 7.79
C GLY A 465 -12.49 33.14 7.45
N ARG A 466 -11.88 33.45 6.31
CA ARG A 466 -10.79 32.68 5.68
C ARG A 466 -9.43 32.72 6.40
N VAL A 467 -9.33 33.44 7.53
CA VAL A 467 -8.18 33.43 8.44
C VAL A 467 -8.69 33.24 9.87
N ALA A 468 -7.99 32.43 10.68
CA ALA A 468 -8.20 32.32 12.12
C ALA A 468 -6.89 32.44 12.89
N PHE A 469 -6.99 32.81 14.16
CA PHE A 469 -5.87 32.80 15.11
C PHE A 469 -6.25 32.05 16.38
N PHE A 470 -5.54 30.95 16.64
CA PHE A 470 -5.64 30.13 17.85
C PHE A 470 -4.64 30.65 18.90
N ASP A 471 -5.08 31.65 19.67
CA ASP A 471 -4.25 32.46 20.58
C ASP A 471 -4.05 31.75 21.94
N LEU A 472 -2.83 31.26 22.22
CA LEU A 472 -2.48 30.60 23.49
C LEU A 472 -2.64 31.53 24.70
N SER A 473 -2.60 32.85 24.52
CA SER A 473 -2.90 33.81 25.60
C SER A 473 -4.39 33.89 25.97
N LYS A 474 -5.25 33.20 25.20
CA LYS A 474 -6.69 33.04 25.47
C LYS A 474 -7.05 31.61 25.88
N GLN A 475 -6.08 30.70 25.95
CA GLN A 475 -6.26 29.39 26.57
C GLN A 475 -6.38 29.59 28.09
N PRO A 476 -7.46 29.12 28.75
CA PRO A 476 -7.54 29.14 30.19
C PRO A 476 -6.39 28.36 30.81
N ALA A 477 -5.86 28.82 31.94
CA ALA A 477 -4.99 27.98 32.76
C ALA A 477 -5.78 26.73 33.21
N PRO A 478 -5.14 25.54 33.33
CA PRO A 478 -5.78 24.37 33.93
C PRO A 478 -6.38 24.75 35.29
N ALA A 479 -7.64 24.39 35.49
CA ALA A 479 -8.30 24.66 36.76
C ALA A 479 -7.69 23.78 37.86
N ALA A 480 -7.78 24.23 39.12
CA ALA A 480 -7.22 23.46 40.24
C ALA A 480 -7.90 22.09 40.38
N LEU A 481 -9.21 22.02 40.12
CA LEU A 481 -9.90 20.76 39.81
C LEU A 481 -10.00 20.68 38.28
N ASP A 482 -9.52 19.58 37.70
CA ASP A 482 -9.49 19.39 36.25
C ASP A 482 -9.83 17.94 35.88
N THR A 483 -10.42 17.78 34.70
CA THR A 483 -10.72 16.48 34.10
C THR A 483 -10.20 16.47 32.68
N THR A 484 -9.57 15.37 32.29
CA THR A 484 -9.35 15.05 30.89
C THR A 484 -10.09 13.77 30.53
N VAL A 485 -10.48 13.65 29.26
CA VAL A 485 -10.78 12.35 28.64
C VAL A 485 -9.59 12.08 27.74
N THR A 486 -8.90 10.95 27.92
CA THR A 486 -7.71 10.57 27.15
C THR A 486 -8.01 9.52 26.10
N THR A 487 -8.97 8.64 26.38
CA THR A 487 -9.39 7.57 25.46
C THR A 487 -10.91 7.52 25.43
N PRO A 488 -11.54 7.48 24.24
CA PRO A 488 -10.97 7.84 22.94
C PRO A 488 -10.57 9.33 22.83
N ILE A 489 -9.67 9.65 21.90
CA ILE A 489 -9.38 11.03 21.47
C ILE A 489 -10.53 11.60 20.61
N GLU A 490 -10.58 12.94 20.45
CA GLU A 490 -11.57 13.61 19.59
C GLU A 490 -11.57 13.00 18.18
N GLY A 491 -12.76 12.76 17.60
CA GLY A 491 -12.95 12.26 16.25
C GLY A 491 -12.75 10.75 16.07
N ALA A 492 -12.45 9.98 17.13
CA ALA A 492 -12.33 8.53 17.00
C ALA A 492 -13.63 7.87 16.52
N VAL A 493 -13.49 6.86 15.65
CA VAL A 493 -14.54 5.92 15.29
C VAL A 493 -14.39 4.67 16.17
N LYS A 494 -15.50 4.12 16.66
CA LYS A 494 -15.52 2.88 17.45
C LYS A 494 -16.56 1.88 16.91
N PRO A 495 -16.36 0.57 17.11
CA PRO A 495 -17.34 -0.44 16.68
C PRO A 495 -18.66 -0.25 17.42
N ALA A 496 -19.75 -0.12 16.66
CA ALA A 496 -21.10 -0.05 17.17
C ALA A 496 -21.57 -1.44 17.63
N GLY A 497 -22.12 -1.52 18.84
CA GLY A 497 -22.57 -2.78 19.46
C GLY A 497 -21.47 -3.56 20.18
N GLU A 498 -20.22 -3.11 20.13
CA GLU A 498 -19.11 -3.69 20.89
C GLU A 498 -18.76 -2.85 22.13
N SER A 499 -18.04 -3.46 23.07
CA SER A 499 -17.62 -2.80 24.31
C SER A 499 -16.26 -2.11 24.14
N PHE A 500 -16.19 -0.82 24.46
CA PHE A 500 -14.94 -0.07 24.56
C PHE A 500 -14.90 0.76 25.85
N THR A 501 -13.70 1.13 26.29
CA THR A 501 -13.52 1.91 27.52
C THR A 501 -13.32 3.39 27.21
N ILE A 502 -14.15 4.23 27.82
CA ILE A 502 -13.90 5.66 27.95
C ILE A 502 -13.08 5.86 29.23
N SER A 503 -11.97 6.60 29.15
CA SER A 503 -11.08 6.84 30.30
C SER A 503 -10.37 8.19 30.22
N GLY A 504 -9.80 8.60 31.35
CA GLY A 504 -9.09 9.87 31.46
C GLY A 504 -8.36 10.06 32.78
N GLN A 505 -7.82 11.27 32.98
CA GLN A 505 -7.25 11.72 34.25
C GLN A 505 -8.22 12.66 34.96
N ALA A 506 -8.14 12.65 36.29
CA ALA A 506 -8.83 13.57 37.18
C ALA A 506 -7.84 14.14 38.20
N LEU A 507 -7.85 15.45 38.36
CA LEU A 507 -7.04 16.18 39.33
C LEU A 507 -7.94 16.93 40.30
N ALA A 508 -7.65 16.83 41.60
CA ALA A 508 -8.32 17.59 42.65
C ALA A 508 -7.41 17.72 43.89
N PRO A 509 -6.95 18.93 44.28
CA PRO A 509 -6.06 19.14 45.42
C PRO A 509 -6.62 18.65 46.76
N ALA A 510 -7.95 18.58 46.91
CA ALA A 510 -8.59 17.99 48.09
C ALA A 510 -8.83 16.47 47.98
N GLY A 511 -8.34 15.82 46.91
CA GLY A 511 -8.57 14.41 46.60
C GLY A 511 -9.81 14.20 45.72
N VAL A 512 -9.68 13.38 44.66
CA VAL A 512 -10.75 13.06 43.71
C VAL A 512 -11.75 12.09 44.34
N ALA A 513 -12.96 12.55 44.65
CA ALA A 513 -13.99 11.70 45.25
C ALA A 513 -14.76 10.88 44.21
N ARG A 514 -15.07 11.48 43.06
CA ARG A 514 -15.73 10.82 41.94
C ARG A 514 -15.50 11.59 40.64
N VAL A 515 -15.60 10.90 39.52
CA VAL A 515 -15.78 11.50 38.20
C VAL A 515 -17.16 11.12 37.69
N GLN A 516 -17.82 12.07 37.03
CA GLN A 516 -19.10 11.86 36.36
C GLN A 516 -18.95 12.04 34.87
N LEU A 517 -19.51 11.12 34.09
CA LEU A 517 -19.53 11.13 32.64
C LEU A 517 -20.97 11.21 32.13
N GLU A 518 -21.20 12.11 31.20
CA GLU A 518 -22.43 12.22 30.42
C GLU A 518 -22.13 11.75 29.00
N ILE A 519 -23.00 10.91 28.43
CA ILE A 519 -22.86 10.43 27.04
C ILE A 519 -24.15 10.80 26.32
N GLN A 520 -24.06 11.75 25.40
CA GLN A 520 -25.19 12.26 24.63
C GLN A 520 -25.10 11.78 23.18
N ASP A 521 -26.17 11.20 22.66
CA ASP A 521 -26.36 11.07 21.21
C ASP A 521 -26.65 12.46 20.64
N ARG A 522 -25.79 12.93 19.75
CA ARG A 522 -25.85 14.28 19.17
C ARG A 522 -26.99 14.43 18.16
N ASN A 523 -27.52 13.34 17.61
CA ASN A 523 -28.63 13.37 16.66
C ASN A 523 -29.98 13.46 17.38
N SER A 524 -30.23 12.61 18.39
CA SER A 524 -31.49 12.65 19.15
C SER A 524 -31.48 13.59 20.36
N GLY A 525 -30.30 14.06 20.78
CA GLY A 525 -30.10 14.86 21.99
C GLY A 525 -30.25 14.08 23.30
N ARG A 526 -30.52 12.76 23.25
CA ARG A 526 -30.77 11.89 24.42
C ARG A 526 -29.47 11.47 25.09
N TYR A 527 -29.55 11.17 26.38
CA TYR A 527 -28.42 10.74 27.20
C TYR A 527 -28.52 9.27 27.56
N LEU A 528 -27.38 8.58 27.57
CA LEU A 528 -27.25 7.21 28.07
C LEU A 528 -27.59 7.18 29.57
N GLN A 529 -28.40 6.21 30.00
CA GLN A 529 -28.79 6.06 31.38
C GLN A 529 -27.77 5.24 32.20
N ALA A 530 -27.98 5.16 33.51
CA ALA A 530 -27.04 4.48 34.42
C ALA A 530 -27.05 2.94 34.30
N ASP A 531 -27.98 2.37 33.52
CA ASP A 531 -28.00 0.96 33.10
C ASP A 531 -27.10 0.68 31.89
N LEU A 532 -26.42 1.72 31.37
CA LEU A 532 -25.54 1.70 30.20
C LEU A 532 -26.19 1.18 28.92
N THR A 533 -27.53 1.14 28.85
CA THR A 533 -28.27 0.50 27.75
C THR A 533 -29.49 1.31 27.29
N THR A 534 -30.17 2.06 28.17
CA THR A 534 -31.32 2.89 27.81
C THR A 534 -30.94 4.35 27.53
N TRP A 535 -31.75 5.03 26.71
CA TRP A 535 -31.52 6.41 26.28
C TRP A 535 -32.72 7.30 26.62
N GLY A 536 -32.47 8.43 27.29
CA GLY A 536 -33.53 9.27 27.84
C GLY A 536 -33.12 10.72 28.10
N ALA A 537 -33.76 11.33 29.09
CA ALA A 537 -33.44 12.68 29.55
C ALA A 537 -32.02 12.76 30.17
N PHE A 538 -31.54 13.98 30.41
CA PHE A 538 -30.22 14.28 30.97
C PHE A 538 -29.80 13.32 32.11
N LYS A 539 -28.62 12.71 31.96
CA LYS A 539 -28.04 11.81 32.94
C LYS A 539 -26.53 11.96 33.00
N ALA A 540 -26.01 12.02 34.22
CA ALA A 540 -24.60 11.84 34.55
C ALA A 540 -24.40 10.49 35.25
N ILE A 541 -23.37 9.76 34.84
CA ILE A 541 -23.03 8.41 35.28
C ILE A 541 -21.72 8.50 36.09
N ASN A 542 -21.68 7.95 37.31
CA ASN A 542 -20.43 7.88 38.06
C ASN A 542 -19.51 6.85 37.39
N THR A 543 -18.25 7.19 37.18
CA THR A 543 -17.25 6.28 36.59
C THR A 543 -16.51 5.50 37.69
N THR A 544 -15.77 4.47 37.29
CA THR A 544 -14.73 3.88 38.16
C THR A 544 -13.60 4.90 38.35
N VAL A 545 -13.08 5.03 39.57
CA VAL A 545 -11.92 5.87 39.91
C VAL A 545 -10.86 4.96 40.51
N ALA A 546 -9.65 4.93 39.94
CA ALA A 546 -8.64 3.93 40.26
C ALA A 546 -8.07 4.08 41.68
N ALA A 547 -7.87 5.31 42.13
CA ALA A 547 -7.45 5.66 43.48
C ALA A 547 -8.31 6.82 44.02
N PRO A 548 -9.46 6.53 44.66
CA PRO A 548 -10.29 7.55 45.27
C PRO A 548 -9.56 8.35 46.35
N ASN A 549 -9.87 9.64 46.45
CA ASN A 549 -9.24 10.64 47.32
C ASN A 549 -7.76 10.94 47.04
N ALA A 550 -7.12 10.31 46.04
CA ALA A 550 -5.82 10.76 45.55
C ALA A 550 -5.94 12.13 44.85
N THR A 551 -4.90 12.95 44.90
CA THR A 551 -4.92 14.30 44.30
C THR A 551 -4.85 14.30 42.78
N SER A 552 -4.36 13.19 42.20
CA SER A 552 -4.40 12.87 40.77
C SER A 552 -4.70 11.39 40.63
N THR A 553 -5.59 11.01 39.73
CA THR A 553 -6.01 9.61 39.55
C THR A 553 -6.62 9.36 38.17
N THR A 554 -6.55 8.12 37.69
CA THR A 554 -7.25 7.72 36.48
C THR A 554 -8.71 7.34 36.77
N TRP A 555 -9.55 7.51 35.77
CA TRP A 555 -10.95 7.09 35.81
C TRP A 555 -11.34 6.37 34.51
N SER A 556 -12.36 5.50 34.59
CA SER A 556 -12.85 4.75 33.43
C SER A 556 -14.32 4.36 33.51
N LEU A 557 -14.96 4.23 32.35
CA LEU A 557 -16.28 3.63 32.16
C LEU A 557 -16.26 2.75 30.90
N PRO A 558 -16.44 1.41 31.01
CA PRO A 558 -16.71 0.57 29.85
C PRO A 558 -18.14 0.84 29.36
N VAL A 559 -18.32 0.94 28.04
CA VAL A 559 -19.61 1.21 27.40
C VAL A 559 -19.76 0.40 26.12
N THR A 560 -21.00 0.05 25.80
CA THR A 560 -21.40 -0.47 24.49
C THR A 560 -22.39 0.51 23.90
N LEU A 561 -22.00 1.19 22.81
CA LEU A 561 -22.86 2.18 22.15
C LEU A 561 -23.43 1.61 20.85
N PRO A 562 -24.71 1.86 20.52
CA PRO A 562 -25.24 1.57 19.19
C PRO A 562 -24.58 2.49 18.14
N ALA A 563 -24.95 2.34 16.86
CA ALA A 563 -24.44 3.23 15.82
C ALA A 563 -24.97 4.66 16.01
N GLY A 564 -24.09 5.66 15.90
CA GLY A 564 -24.44 7.07 16.10
C GLY A 564 -23.25 7.97 16.40
N VAL A 565 -23.51 9.27 16.47
CA VAL A 565 -22.50 10.30 16.80
C VAL A 565 -22.69 10.79 18.22
N TYR A 566 -21.65 10.65 19.05
CA TYR A 566 -21.74 10.88 20.49
C TYR A 566 -20.93 12.09 20.95
N GLN A 567 -21.41 12.72 22.01
CA GLN A 567 -20.67 13.69 22.79
C GLN A 567 -20.46 13.14 24.20
N LEU A 568 -19.20 12.95 24.58
CA LEU A 568 -18.78 12.54 25.92
C LEU A 568 -18.48 13.83 26.71
N GLN A 569 -18.99 13.95 27.93
CA GLN A 569 -18.73 15.10 28.79
C GLN A 569 -18.39 14.66 30.22
N ALA A 570 -17.12 14.78 30.61
CA ALA A 570 -16.61 14.33 31.91
C ALA A 570 -16.38 15.51 32.88
N LYS A 571 -16.59 15.27 34.18
CA LYS A 571 -16.37 16.24 35.26
C LYS A 571 -15.96 15.55 36.57
N THR A 572 -14.93 16.09 37.21
CA THR A 572 -14.40 15.68 38.52
C THR A 572 -15.12 16.38 39.65
N PHE A 573 -15.23 15.68 40.78
CA PHE A 573 -15.66 16.22 42.07
C PHE A 573 -14.66 15.81 43.14
N ASP A 574 -14.32 16.76 44.03
CA ASP A 574 -13.39 16.54 45.14
C ASP A 574 -14.09 15.99 46.40
N SER A 575 -13.29 15.60 47.39
CA SER A 575 -13.75 15.10 48.70
C SER A 575 -14.57 16.11 49.52
N LYS A 576 -14.57 17.38 49.14
CA LYS A 576 -15.32 18.47 49.77
C LYS A 576 -16.61 18.82 49.01
N GLY A 577 -16.88 18.13 47.90
CA GLY A 577 -18.07 18.32 47.07
C GLY A 577 -17.96 19.47 46.06
N ALA A 578 -16.81 20.13 45.94
CA ALA A 578 -16.54 21.01 44.81
C ALA A 578 -16.33 20.16 43.54
N GLY A 579 -16.52 20.75 42.36
CA GLY A 579 -16.27 20.05 41.10
C GLY A 579 -16.14 21.02 39.94
N ASP A 580 -15.45 20.60 38.89
CA ASP A 580 -14.94 21.43 37.79
C ASP A 580 -15.92 22.49 37.27
N THR A 581 -15.43 23.70 37.01
CA THR A 581 -16.23 24.79 36.44
C THR A 581 -16.65 24.52 34.99
N THR A 582 -15.94 23.63 34.29
CA THR A 582 -16.17 23.22 32.90
C THR A 582 -16.16 21.69 32.80
N LYS A 583 -16.63 21.13 31.68
CA LYS A 583 -16.56 19.69 31.41
C LYS A 583 -15.50 19.42 30.36
N ALA A 584 -14.75 18.33 30.50
CA ALA A 584 -13.95 17.80 29.41
C ALA A 584 -14.90 17.23 28.35
N VAL A 585 -14.85 17.75 27.13
CA VAL A 585 -15.71 17.29 26.03
C VAL A 585 -14.89 16.45 25.04
N LYS A 586 -15.50 15.38 24.53
CA LYS A 586 -15.08 14.66 23.32
C LYS A 586 -16.27 14.44 22.41
N LYS A 587 -16.05 14.38 21.11
CA LYS A 587 -16.98 13.89 20.10
C LYS A 587 -16.38 12.67 19.44
N ILE A 588 -17.16 11.60 19.36
CA ILE A 588 -16.80 10.36 18.69
C ILE A 588 -17.95 9.88 17.83
N GLU A 589 -17.68 8.87 17.02
CA GLU A 589 -18.70 8.13 16.29
C GLU A 589 -18.60 6.66 16.67
N ALA A 590 -19.73 5.99 16.85
CA ALA A 590 -19.77 4.54 16.80
C ALA A 590 -20.41 4.12 15.47
N PHE A 591 -19.72 3.30 14.71
CA PHE A 591 -20.07 2.93 13.34
C PHE A 591 -20.14 1.40 13.22
N ARG A 592 -20.99 0.88 12.34
CA ARG A 592 -21.03 -0.56 12.09
C ARG A 592 -20.05 -0.91 10.98
N PHE A 593 -19.14 -1.83 11.27
CA PHE A 593 -18.23 -2.40 10.27
C PHE A 593 -18.79 -3.71 9.70
N ASP A 594 -20.12 -3.84 9.66
CA ASP A 594 -20.79 -5.06 9.20
C ASP A 594 -20.94 -5.12 7.67
N ASP A 595 -20.50 -4.08 6.95
CA ASP A 595 -20.46 -3.89 5.50
C ASP A 595 -19.01 -3.55 5.12
N LEU A 596 -18.26 -4.52 4.58
CA LEU A 596 -16.83 -4.42 4.27
C LEU A 596 -16.64 -3.98 2.81
N PRO A 597 -15.58 -3.20 2.48
CA PRO A 597 -15.31 -2.84 1.11
C PRO A 597 -15.11 -4.05 0.18
N PRO A 598 -15.53 -3.96 -1.10
CA PRO A 598 -15.50 -5.08 -2.03
C PRO A 598 -14.06 -5.47 -2.42
N SER A 599 -13.92 -6.63 -3.07
CA SER A 599 -12.67 -7.09 -3.68
C SER A 599 -12.85 -7.38 -5.17
N THR A 600 -11.83 -7.13 -5.98
CA THR A 600 -11.83 -7.30 -7.44
C THR A 600 -10.71 -8.21 -7.88
N ARG A 601 -10.91 -8.93 -9.00
CA ARG A 601 -9.86 -9.71 -9.67
C ARG A 601 -10.09 -9.74 -11.17
N ILE A 602 -9.04 -9.48 -11.96
CA ILE A 602 -8.98 -9.73 -13.39
C ILE A 602 -8.58 -11.19 -13.60
N SER A 603 -9.40 -11.97 -14.31
CA SER A 603 -9.15 -13.37 -14.63
C SER A 603 -8.64 -13.55 -16.05
N ALA A 604 -9.22 -12.86 -17.04
CA ALA A 604 -8.87 -12.98 -18.45
C ALA A 604 -8.76 -11.62 -19.18
N PRO A 605 -7.99 -11.55 -20.29
CA PRO A 605 -7.01 -12.54 -20.73
C PRO A 605 -5.88 -12.78 -19.71
N SER A 606 -5.17 -13.89 -19.86
CA SER A 606 -3.91 -14.11 -19.14
C SER A 606 -2.90 -13.00 -19.47
N ALA A 607 -1.98 -12.71 -18.55
CA ALA A 607 -0.87 -11.79 -18.84
C ALA A 607 -0.02 -12.31 -20.01
N GLY A 608 0.52 -11.41 -20.84
CA GLY A 608 1.36 -11.76 -22.00
C GLY A 608 0.86 -11.17 -23.32
N LEU A 609 1.14 -11.83 -24.44
CA LEU A 609 0.76 -11.32 -25.77
C LEU A 609 -0.73 -11.55 -26.07
N LEU A 610 -1.39 -10.52 -26.60
CA LEU A 610 -2.69 -10.59 -27.26
C LEU A 610 -2.53 -10.38 -28.77
N ALA A 611 -3.01 -11.35 -29.56
CA ALA A 611 -2.96 -11.36 -31.02
C ALA A 611 -4.05 -10.48 -31.68
N THR A 612 -4.64 -9.54 -30.93
CA THR A 612 -5.74 -8.68 -31.37
C THR A 612 -5.78 -7.41 -30.53
N GLN A 613 -6.10 -6.29 -31.17
CA GLN A 613 -6.33 -5.01 -30.50
C GLN A 613 -7.70 -4.95 -29.80
N THR A 614 -8.65 -5.79 -30.19
CA THR A 614 -9.99 -5.89 -29.57
C THR A 614 -10.12 -7.20 -28.82
N PHE A 615 -10.45 -7.14 -27.53
CA PHE A 615 -10.64 -8.31 -26.67
C PHE A 615 -11.58 -8.01 -25.50
N VAL A 616 -12.13 -9.08 -24.90
CA VAL A 616 -12.92 -8.99 -23.67
C VAL A 616 -12.01 -9.24 -22.47
N ALA A 617 -11.84 -8.25 -21.61
CA ALA A 617 -11.31 -8.42 -20.28
C ALA A 617 -12.43 -8.91 -19.35
N SER A 618 -12.13 -9.86 -18.47
CA SER A 618 -13.13 -10.38 -17.52
C SER A 618 -12.52 -10.72 -16.17
N GLY A 619 -13.39 -10.89 -15.18
CA GLY A 619 -12.97 -11.04 -13.80
C GLY A 619 -14.08 -11.42 -12.84
N THR A 620 -13.78 -11.31 -11.56
CA THR A 620 -14.71 -11.46 -10.45
C THR A 620 -14.68 -10.22 -9.56
N ALA A 621 -15.78 -9.94 -8.89
CA ALA A 621 -15.89 -9.00 -7.80
C ALA A 621 -16.69 -9.65 -6.66
N THR A 622 -16.32 -9.39 -5.41
CA THR A 622 -16.97 -9.96 -4.22
C THR A 622 -17.19 -8.89 -3.15
N ASP A 623 -18.26 -9.02 -2.39
CA ASP A 623 -18.66 -8.08 -1.36
C ASP A 623 -19.58 -8.78 -0.35
N ASP A 624 -19.67 -8.37 0.92
CA ASP A 624 -20.59 -9.04 1.86
C ASP A 624 -22.03 -8.52 1.83
N LYS A 625 -22.30 -7.35 1.22
CA LYS A 625 -23.65 -6.81 0.98
C LYS A 625 -24.08 -6.84 -0.49
N GLY A 626 -23.14 -6.79 -1.42
CA GLY A 626 -23.33 -6.96 -2.86
C GLY A 626 -22.56 -5.95 -3.70
N VAL A 627 -22.04 -6.38 -4.85
CA VAL A 627 -21.32 -5.53 -5.82
C VAL A 627 -22.31 -4.81 -6.74
N ASN A 628 -22.15 -3.51 -6.92
CA ASN A 628 -23.02 -2.68 -7.77
C ASN A 628 -22.40 -2.33 -9.13
N SER A 629 -21.11 -1.95 -9.18
CA SER A 629 -20.48 -1.51 -10.44
C SER A 629 -18.96 -1.73 -10.44
N LEU A 630 -18.36 -1.65 -11.64
CA LEU A 630 -16.92 -1.73 -11.87
C LEU A 630 -16.41 -0.42 -12.50
N ILE A 631 -15.18 -0.06 -12.18
CA ILE A 631 -14.41 1.04 -12.79
C ILE A 631 -13.16 0.44 -13.43
N TYR A 632 -12.84 0.86 -14.66
CA TYR A 632 -11.69 0.38 -15.43
C TYR A 632 -10.79 1.52 -15.90
N SER A 633 -9.50 1.25 -16.12
CA SER A 633 -8.61 2.14 -16.88
C SER A 633 -7.59 1.34 -17.68
N PHE A 634 -7.13 1.89 -18.81
CA PHE A 634 -6.13 1.27 -19.70
C PHE A 634 -5.03 2.30 -20.00
N ARG A 635 -3.76 1.91 -19.82
CA ARG A 635 -2.60 2.81 -20.03
C ARG A 635 -1.40 2.14 -20.69
N THR A 636 -0.61 2.90 -21.43
CA THR A 636 0.70 2.52 -21.98
C THR A 636 1.83 2.75 -20.95
N PRO A 637 3.05 2.19 -21.15
CA PRO A 637 4.19 2.39 -20.24
C PRO A 637 4.64 3.84 -20.08
N ASP A 638 4.40 4.71 -21.06
CA ASP A 638 4.67 6.15 -21.01
C ASP A 638 3.54 6.96 -20.33
N ASN A 639 2.66 6.30 -19.57
CA ASN A 639 1.54 6.88 -18.82
C ASN A 639 0.55 7.66 -19.69
N ARG A 640 0.26 7.16 -20.90
CA ARG A 640 -0.86 7.65 -21.72
C ARG A 640 -2.05 6.69 -21.57
N TYR A 641 -3.23 7.25 -21.34
CA TYR A 641 -4.45 6.51 -21.04
C TYR A 641 -5.39 6.50 -22.25
N LEU A 642 -6.15 5.41 -22.40
CA LEU A 642 -7.21 5.29 -23.40
C LEU A 642 -8.34 6.30 -23.12
N GLN A 643 -8.71 7.09 -24.11
CA GLN A 643 -9.77 8.10 -24.04
C GLN A 643 -11.08 7.58 -24.66
N ASP A 644 -12.21 8.24 -24.36
CA ASP A 644 -13.55 7.86 -24.83
C ASP A 644 -13.73 7.90 -26.35
N ASP A 645 -12.91 8.70 -27.05
CA ASP A 645 -12.87 8.78 -28.51
C ASP A 645 -11.95 7.74 -29.16
N GLY A 646 -11.39 6.82 -28.36
CA GLY A 646 -10.43 5.81 -28.79
C GLY A 646 -9.01 6.35 -29.00
N THR A 647 -8.71 7.62 -28.67
CA THR A 647 -7.33 8.12 -28.70
C THR A 647 -6.55 7.75 -27.42
N VAL A 648 -5.26 8.08 -27.37
CA VAL A 648 -4.42 7.90 -26.17
C VAL A 648 -3.80 9.23 -25.77
N ALA A 649 -4.02 9.68 -24.54
CA ALA A 649 -3.54 10.98 -24.05
C ALA A 649 -2.89 10.87 -22.66
N ALA A 650 -2.05 11.83 -22.28
CA ALA A 650 -1.48 11.91 -20.93
C ALA A 650 -2.50 12.33 -19.84
N VAL A 651 -3.78 12.44 -20.20
CA VAL A 651 -4.89 12.75 -19.30
C VAL A 651 -5.45 11.42 -18.78
N TYR A 652 -5.50 11.26 -17.46
CA TYR A 652 -6.10 10.10 -16.82
C TYR A 652 -7.59 9.99 -17.18
N ASN A 653 -8.02 8.82 -17.62
CA ASN A 653 -9.41 8.53 -17.98
C ASN A 653 -9.85 7.17 -17.44
N THR A 654 -11.14 7.02 -17.14
CA THR A 654 -11.73 5.78 -16.62
C THR A 654 -13.04 5.45 -17.31
N PHE A 655 -13.29 4.15 -17.44
CA PHE A 655 -14.52 3.58 -17.97
C PHE A 655 -15.33 2.95 -16.82
N ARG A 656 -16.62 2.75 -17.04
CA ARG A 656 -17.51 2.07 -16.07
C ARG A 656 -18.14 0.85 -16.72
N GLY A 657 -18.44 -0.15 -15.91
CA GLY A 657 -19.24 -1.32 -16.28
C GLY A 657 -20.05 -1.86 -15.11
N GLU A 658 -20.84 -2.86 -15.40
CA GLU A 658 -21.70 -3.55 -14.43
C GLU A 658 -21.18 -4.98 -14.22
N PRO A 659 -21.33 -5.56 -13.01
CA PRO A 659 -21.18 -6.99 -12.81
C PRO A 659 -22.33 -7.75 -13.50
N ASP A 660 -22.10 -9.01 -13.86
CA ASP A 660 -23.07 -9.88 -14.52
C ASP A 660 -24.36 -10.07 -13.68
N VAL A 661 -24.28 -9.88 -12.35
CA VAL A 661 -25.42 -9.80 -11.43
C VAL A 661 -25.20 -8.65 -10.43
N ILE A 662 -25.88 -7.53 -10.66
CA ILE A 662 -25.88 -6.36 -9.76
C ILE A 662 -26.50 -6.74 -8.41
N GLY A 663 -25.81 -6.36 -7.32
CA GLY A 663 -26.21 -6.64 -5.94
C GLY A 663 -25.83 -8.04 -5.44
N ALA A 664 -25.14 -8.86 -6.22
CA ALA A 664 -24.64 -10.16 -5.75
C ALA A 664 -23.36 -9.99 -4.91
N THR A 665 -23.25 -10.76 -3.82
CA THR A 665 -22.07 -10.82 -2.94
C THR A 665 -20.85 -11.49 -3.58
N SER A 666 -21.06 -12.16 -4.70
CA SER A 666 -20.00 -12.61 -5.60
C SER A 666 -20.54 -12.59 -7.01
N ALA A 667 -19.90 -11.85 -7.90
CA ALA A 667 -20.30 -11.68 -9.29
C ALA A 667 -19.09 -11.77 -10.22
N THR A 668 -19.31 -12.27 -11.43
CA THR A 668 -18.40 -12.08 -12.55
C THR A 668 -18.64 -10.73 -13.21
N TRP A 669 -17.67 -10.25 -14.00
CA TRP A 669 -17.82 -9.05 -14.82
C TRP A 669 -17.03 -9.21 -16.12
N GLN A 670 -17.46 -8.49 -17.17
CA GLN A 670 -16.80 -8.48 -18.48
C GLN A 670 -16.78 -7.06 -19.06
N TYR A 671 -15.73 -6.73 -19.79
CA TYR A 671 -15.56 -5.45 -20.48
C TYR A 671 -14.83 -5.66 -21.81
N GLU A 672 -15.49 -5.37 -22.93
CA GLU A 672 -14.86 -5.35 -24.25
C GLU A 672 -14.08 -4.04 -24.43
N VAL A 673 -12.82 -4.15 -24.83
CA VAL A 673 -11.94 -3.01 -25.09
C VAL A 673 -11.31 -3.13 -26.48
N THR A 674 -11.20 -2.01 -27.18
CA THR A 674 -10.39 -1.87 -28.39
C THR A 674 -9.26 -0.89 -28.12
N LEU A 675 -8.02 -1.34 -28.24
CA LEU A 675 -6.82 -0.54 -28.02
C LEU A 675 -6.31 0.03 -29.37
N PRO A 676 -6.11 1.35 -29.50
CA PRO A 676 -5.88 1.99 -30.80
C PRO A 676 -4.48 1.76 -31.38
N VAL A 677 -3.53 1.29 -30.58
CA VAL A 677 -2.15 1.02 -31.00
C VAL A 677 -1.64 -0.28 -30.40
N GLU A 678 -0.84 -1.00 -31.19
CA GLU A 678 -0.03 -2.12 -30.71
C GLU A 678 1.05 -1.63 -29.71
N GLY A 679 1.59 -2.56 -28.92
CA GLY A 679 2.58 -2.29 -27.87
C GLY A 679 2.14 -2.79 -26.49
N GLN A 680 2.84 -2.36 -25.44
CA GLN A 680 2.49 -2.74 -24.07
C GLN A 680 1.33 -1.91 -23.51
N TRP A 681 0.47 -2.55 -22.73
CA TRP A 681 -0.69 -1.97 -22.08
C TRP A 681 -0.92 -2.56 -20.70
N ARG A 682 -1.35 -1.74 -19.75
CA ARG A 682 -1.80 -2.12 -18.40
C ARG A 682 -3.28 -1.76 -18.23
N MET A 683 -4.07 -2.70 -17.74
CA MET A 683 -5.42 -2.47 -17.22
C MET A 683 -5.43 -2.40 -15.69
N THR A 684 -6.33 -1.60 -15.14
CA THR A 684 -6.79 -1.67 -13.75
C THR A 684 -8.31 -1.88 -13.72
N ALA A 685 -8.81 -2.67 -12.76
CA ALA A 685 -10.23 -2.86 -12.47
C ALA A 685 -10.52 -2.69 -10.97
N THR A 686 -11.61 -2.01 -10.61
CA THR A 686 -12.00 -1.72 -9.22
C THR A 686 -13.52 -1.85 -9.07
N ALA A 687 -13.97 -2.70 -8.15
CA ALA A 687 -15.38 -2.88 -7.79
C ALA A 687 -15.88 -1.78 -6.85
N VAL A 688 -17.20 -1.54 -6.89
CA VAL A 688 -17.95 -0.66 -6.00
C VAL A 688 -19.19 -1.43 -5.51
N ASP A 689 -19.43 -1.43 -4.21
CA ASP A 689 -20.55 -2.14 -3.57
C ASP A 689 -21.90 -1.39 -3.72
N THR A 690 -22.95 -1.98 -3.12
CA THR A 690 -24.31 -1.43 -3.12
C THR A 690 -24.51 -0.20 -2.23
N THR A 691 -23.59 0.12 -1.32
CA THR A 691 -23.64 1.32 -0.47
C THR A 691 -22.71 2.45 -0.95
N GLY A 692 -21.85 2.17 -1.93
CA GLY A 692 -20.93 3.09 -2.59
C GLY A 692 -19.48 2.97 -2.15
N GLN A 693 -19.10 2.02 -1.28
CA GLN A 693 -17.69 1.78 -0.97
C GLN A 693 -17.01 1.11 -2.16
N SER A 694 -15.73 1.41 -2.35
CA SER A 694 -14.92 0.89 -3.47
C SER A 694 -13.85 -0.04 -2.95
N ASP A 695 -13.44 -1.00 -3.78
CA ASP A 695 -12.34 -1.91 -3.48
C ASP A 695 -11.06 -1.09 -3.22
N LEU A 696 -10.49 -1.30 -2.03
CA LEU A 696 -9.32 -0.59 -1.53
C LEU A 696 -8.04 -0.86 -2.34
N ARG A 697 -8.02 -1.89 -3.19
CA ARG A 697 -6.85 -2.36 -3.95
C ARG A 697 -7.06 -2.31 -5.45
N GLY A 698 -8.24 -2.74 -5.91
CA GLY A 698 -8.46 -3.16 -7.29
C GLY A 698 -7.54 -4.33 -7.70
N ASP A 699 -7.61 -4.71 -8.97
CA ASP A 699 -6.64 -5.63 -9.58
C ASP A 699 -6.10 -5.07 -10.91
N THR A 700 -4.93 -5.55 -11.33
CA THR A 700 -4.22 -5.05 -12.52
C THR A 700 -3.73 -6.18 -13.41
N ARG A 701 -3.63 -5.91 -14.72
CA ARG A 701 -3.16 -6.89 -15.70
C ARG A 701 -2.37 -6.21 -16.81
N ASP A 702 -1.23 -6.79 -17.16
CA ASP A 702 -0.36 -6.33 -18.23
C ASP A 702 -0.44 -7.24 -19.45
N TRP A 703 -0.46 -6.62 -20.63
CA TRP A 703 -0.41 -7.28 -21.93
C TRP A 703 0.59 -6.59 -22.86
N THR A 704 1.19 -7.37 -23.74
CA THR A 704 1.72 -6.87 -25.01
C THR A 704 0.63 -7.12 -26.05
N VAL A 705 0.37 -6.17 -26.95
CA VAL A 705 -0.66 -6.30 -27.98
C VAL A 705 0.02 -6.17 -29.33
N SER A 706 -0.07 -7.22 -30.15
CA SER A 706 0.35 -7.17 -31.55
C SER A 706 -0.52 -8.10 -32.38
N ALA A 707 -1.20 -7.57 -33.39
CA ALA A 707 -2.08 -8.35 -34.26
C ALA A 707 -1.32 -9.11 -35.35
N ASN A 708 -0.01 -8.83 -35.53
CA ASN A 708 0.78 -9.32 -36.64
C ASN A 708 1.98 -10.20 -36.23
N GLY A 709 2.36 -10.25 -34.95
CA GLY A 709 3.54 -11.02 -34.51
C GLY A 709 3.41 -12.53 -34.71
N VAL A 710 4.38 -13.12 -35.42
CA VAL A 710 4.44 -14.57 -35.70
C VAL A 710 5.46 -15.24 -34.76
N PRO A 711 5.12 -16.32 -34.03
CA PRO A 711 6.09 -16.98 -33.17
C PRO A 711 7.21 -17.69 -33.95
N PRO A 712 8.48 -17.61 -33.52
CA PRO A 712 9.61 -18.26 -34.19
C PRO A 712 9.44 -19.76 -34.41
N THR A 713 10.07 -20.28 -35.47
CA THR A 713 10.14 -21.72 -35.79
C THR A 713 11.55 -22.27 -35.57
N VAL A 714 11.68 -23.55 -35.19
CA VAL A 714 12.99 -24.19 -34.98
C VAL A 714 13.04 -25.60 -35.57
N ALA A 715 13.99 -25.84 -36.48
CA ALA A 715 14.24 -27.16 -37.08
C ALA A 715 15.55 -27.77 -36.55
N ILE A 716 15.64 -29.11 -36.57
CA ILE A 716 16.84 -29.90 -36.27
C ILE A 716 17.34 -30.51 -37.59
N THR A 717 18.64 -30.44 -37.85
CA THR A 717 19.30 -31.04 -39.04
C THR A 717 20.21 -32.22 -38.69
N SER A 718 20.71 -32.30 -37.45
CA SER A 718 21.57 -33.36 -36.93
C SER A 718 21.20 -33.67 -35.46
N PRO A 719 21.26 -34.93 -34.98
CA PRO A 719 21.69 -36.15 -35.69
C PRO A 719 20.60 -36.78 -36.58
N ALA A 720 19.33 -36.39 -36.38
CA ALA A 720 18.21 -36.79 -37.22
C ALA A 720 17.44 -35.52 -37.64
N ALA A 721 17.06 -35.43 -38.91
CA ALA A 721 16.34 -34.28 -39.42
C ALA A 721 14.91 -34.22 -38.87
N MET A 722 14.53 -33.07 -38.33
CA MET A 722 13.18 -32.74 -37.89
C MET A 722 12.84 -31.34 -38.35
N THR A 723 11.83 -31.23 -39.22
CA THR A 723 11.27 -29.96 -39.66
C THR A 723 9.85 -29.87 -39.11
N PRO A 724 9.54 -28.89 -38.23
CA PRO A 724 8.20 -28.73 -37.71
C PRO A 724 7.18 -28.44 -38.83
N PRO A 725 5.91 -28.88 -38.68
CA PRO A 725 5.34 -29.60 -37.53
C PRO A 725 5.50 -31.13 -37.61
N GLY A 726 6.42 -31.66 -38.43
CA GLY A 726 6.61 -33.09 -38.62
C GLY A 726 7.22 -33.80 -37.40
N ASN A 727 6.76 -35.01 -37.10
CA ASN A 727 7.37 -35.85 -36.07
C ASN A 727 8.75 -36.35 -36.52
N ALA A 728 9.74 -36.28 -35.63
CA ALA A 728 11.04 -36.89 -35.85
C ALA A 728 10.98 -38.42 -35.71
N VAL A 729 11.89 -39.13 -36.40
CA VAL A 729 12.15 -40.55 -36.15
C VAL A 729 12.94 -40.67 -34.83
N PRO A 730 12.56 -41.55 -33.89
CA PRO A 730 13.36 -41.82 -32.69
C PRO A 730 14.79 -42.25 -33.04
N PHE A 731 15.77 -41.77 -32.29
CA PHE A 731 17.19 -42.01 -32.55
C PHE A 731 17.83 -42.77 -31.40
N THR A 732 18.43 -43.94 -31.69
CA THR A 732 19.07 -44.80 -30.68
C THR A 732 20.59 -44.69 -30.74
N VAL A 733 21.23 -44.60 -29.59
CA VAL A 733 22.70 -44.56 -29.43
C VAL A 733 23.18 -45.51 -28.34
N ALA A 734 24.46 -45.88 -28.40
CA ALA A 734 25.12 -46.55 -27.27
C ALA A 734 25.40 -45.53 -26.14
N PRO A 735 25.15 -45.89 -24.86
CA PRO A 735 25.55 -45.07 -23.72
C PRO A 735 27.06 -44.80 -23.66
N GLY A 736 27.45 -43.73 -22.96
CA GLY A 736 28.84 -43.31 -22.76
C GLY A 736 29.39 -42.37 -23.85
N GLY A 737 28.66 -42.15 -24.95
CA GLY A 737 29.01 -41.19 -25.99
C GLY A 737 28.31 -39.84 -25.82
N ALA A 738 28.96 -38.75 -26.26
CA ALA A 738 28.34 -37.43 -26.43
C ALA A 738 27.70 -37.31 -27.82
N VAL A 739 26.56 -36.61 -27.92
CA VAL A 739 25.83 -36.39 -29.17
C VAL A 739 25.82 -34.89 -29.51
N THR A 740 26.10 -34.54 -30.77
CA THR A 740 25.99 -33.16 -31.24
C THR A 740 24.72 -32.97 -32.06
N PHE A 741 23.85 -32.09 -31.54
CA PHE A 741 22.63 -31.64 -32.19
C PHE A 741 22.91 -30.30 -32.89
N ALA A 742 22.34 -30.12 -34.07
CA ALA A 742 22.43 -28.86 -34.80
C ALA A 742 21.13 -28.60 -35.58
N GLY A 743 20.89 -27.35 -35.93
CA GLY A 743 19.69 -26.95 -36.65
C GLY A 743 19.61 -25.44 -36.89
N THR A 744 18.43 -24.96 -37.27
CA THR A 744 18.18 -23.54 -37.55
C THR A 744 16.95 -23.05 -36.80
N ALA A 745 16.99 -21.80 -36.33
CA ALA A 745 15.84 -21.07 -35.82
C ALA A 745 15.52 -19.92 -36.80
N ASN A 746 14.24 -19.65 -37.05
CA ASN A 746 13.79 -18.62 -38.00
C ASN A 746 12.58 -17.85 -37.45
N ASP A 747 12.52 -16.57 -37.81
CA ASP A 747 11.55 -15.58 -37.36
C ASP A 747 11.24 -14.58 -38.50
N ASP A 748 10.14 -13.84 -38.40
CA ASP A 748 9.77 -12.84 -39.43
C ASP A 748 10.39 -11.45 -39.21
N ASP A 749 10.80 -11.12 -37.97
CA ASP A 749 11.62 -9.95 -37.64
C ASP A 749 13.00 -10.34 -37.08
N ALA A 750 13.09 -10.68 -35.79
CA ALA A 750 14.38 -10.93 -35.13
C ALA A 750 14.28 -11.77 -33.86
N LEU A 751 15.05 -12.86 -33.85
CA LEU A 751 15.29 -13.72 -32.71
C LEU A 751 16.05 -12.99 -31.60
N LYS A 752 15.54 -13.06 -30.37
CA LYS A 752 16.19 -12.60 -29.13
C LYS A 752 17.01 -13.69 -28.46
N SER A 753 16.57 -14.96 -28.54
CA SER A 753 17.36 -16.10 -28.08
C SER A 753 16.92 -17.45 -28.64
N VAL A 754 17.86 -18.39 -28.71
CA VAL A 754 17.60 -19.82 -28.95
C VAL A 754 18.02 -20.60 -27.71
N GLU A 755 17.16 -21.51 -27.26
CA GLU A 755 17.30 -22.23 -25.99
C GLU A 755 16.98 -23.71 -26.14
N ILE A 756 17.69 -24.53 -25.38
CA ILE A 756 17.65 -25.98 -25.42
C ILE A 756 17.21 -26.58 -24.10
N TYR A 757 16.43 -27.64 -24.16
CA TYR A 757 16.06 -28.48 -23.03
C TYR A 757 16.50 -29.90 -23.34
N LEU A 758 17.17 -30.53 -22.37
CA LEU A 758 17.58 -31.92 -22.42
C LEU A 758 17.31 -32.55 -21.05
N ARG A 759 16.61 -33.69 -21.06
CA ARG A 759 16.37 -34.49 -19.85
C ARG A 759 16.36 -35.97 -20.18
N ASN A 760 17.13 -36.77 -19.43
CA ASN A 760 16.92 -38.21 -19.33
C ASN A 760 15.68 -38.43 -18.44
N ASN A 761 14.58 -38.90 -19.02
CA ASN A 761 13.35 -39.16 -18.27
C ASN A 761 13.44 -40.41 -17.40
N THR A 762 14.36 -41.33 -17.72
CA THR A 762 14.61 -42.57 -16.98
C THR A 762 15.42 -42.29 -15.71
N THR A 763 16.58 -41.65 -15.82
CA THR A 763 17.49 -41.38 -14.67
C THR A 763 17.20 -40.05 -13.96
N ARG A 764 16.27 -39.25 -14.50
CA ARG A 764 15.94 -37.87 -14.10
C ARG A 764 17.05 -36.83 -14.32
N GLU A 765 18.21 -37.21 -14.82
CA GLU A 765 19.28 -36.27 -15.17
C GLU A 765 18.78 -35.22 -16.17
N ALA A 766 19.05 -33.95 -15.87
CA ALA A 766 18.58 -32.85 -16.68
C ALA A 766 19.61 -31.74 -16.83
N LEU A 767 19.48 -31.00 -17.93
CA LEU A 767 20.18 -29.73 -18.14
C LEU A 767 19.41 -28.62 -17.43
N ALA A 768 20.08 -27.91 -16.52
CA ALA A 768 19.54 -26.71 -15.91
C ALA A 768 19.79 -25.48 -16.81
N SER A 769 19.08 -24.38 -16.55
CA SER A 769 19.21 -23.14 -17.33
C SER A 769 20.60 -22.50 -17.28
N ASP A 770 21.37 -22.73 -16.22
CA ASP A 770 22.77 -22.31 -16.07
C ASP A 770 23.78 -23.20 -16.83
N GLY A 771 23.33 -24.33 -17.38
CA GLY A 771 24.15 -25.29 -18.11
C GLY A 771 24.68 -26.45 -17.28
N THR A 772 24.34 -26.53 -15.99
CA THR A 772 24.69 -27.71 -15.15
C THR A 772 23.89 -28.95 -15.57
N TRP A 773 24.51 -30.14 -15.41
CA TRP A 773 23.90 -31.43 -15.71
C TRP A 773 23.98 -32.37 -14.51
N GLY A 774 22.85 -33.02 -14.17
CA GLY A 774 22.80 -34.08 -13.17
C GLY A 774 21.37 -34.44 -12.74
N ALA A 775 21.22 -35.49 -11.94
CA ALA A 775 19.92 -35.97 -11.45
C ALA A 775 19.21 -34.97 -10.52
N ASP A 776 19.98 -34.17 -9.77
CA ASP A 776 19.48 -33.11 -8.89
C ASP A 776 19.30 -31.75 -9.60
N SER A 777 19.64 -31.66 -10.89
CA SER A 777 19.54 -30.41 -11.64
C SER A 777 18.09 -30.10 -12.01
N VAL A 778 17.64 -28.86 -11.77
CA VAL A 778 16.29 -28.43 -12.12
C VAL A 778 16.19 -28.26 -13.63
N ALA A 779 15.54 -29.21 -14.29
CA ALA A 779 15.36 -29.23 -15.74
C ALA A 779 14.83 -27.89 -16.29
N GLY A 780 15.63 -27.24 -17.13
CA GLY A 780 15.38 -25.90 -17.63
C GLY A 780 15.74 -25.73 -19.11
N TYR A 781 15.35 -24.59 -19.68
CA TYR A 781 15.85 -24.19 -20.99
C TYR A 781 17.17 -23.44 -20.79
N HIS A 782 18.27 -24.01 -21.29
CA HIS A 782 19.59 -23.41 -21.32
C HIS A 782 19.77 -22.60 -22.61
N ARG A 783 20.35 -21.40 -22.52
CA ARG A 783 20.57 -20.55 -23.69
C ARG A 783 21.77 -21.03 -24.50
N ILE A 784 21.55 -21.30 -25.79
CA ILE A 784 22.62 -21.69 -26.75
C ILE A 784 22.93 -20.60 -27.79
N SER A 785 22.19 -19.49 -27.78
CA SER A 785 22.50 -18.28 -28.56
C SER A 785 23.31 -17.25 -27.76
N PRO A 786 23.93 -16.25 -28.42
CA PRO A 786 24.43 -15.04 -27.77
C PRO A 786 23.35 -14.31 -26.95
N ILE A 787 23.78 -13.45 -26.02
CA ILE A 787 22.88 -12.70 -25.12
C ILE A 787 22.06 -11.63 -25.85
N ASN A 788 22.63 -11.06 -26.91
CA ASN A 788 22.03 -10.05 -27.78
C ASN A 788 21.90 -10.61 -29.20
N LEU A 789 21.15 -11.70 -29.36
CA LEU A 789 20.79 -12.15 -30.70
C LEU A 789 19.87 -11.09 -31.34
N ASP A 790 20.14 -10.79 -32.61
CA ASP A 790 19.42 -9.77 -33.38
C ASP A 790 19.49 -10.16 -34.87
N ALA A 791 18.80 -11.26 -35.20
CA ALA A 791 18.77 -11.81 -36.55
C ALA A 791 17.48 -12.61 -36.78
N ALA A 792 16.90 -12.51 -37.98
CA ALA A 792 15.74 -13.30 -38.40
C ALA A 792 16.03 -14.80 -38.44
N THR A 793 17.29 -15.21 -38.67
CA THR A 793 17.72 -16.61 -38.70
C THR A 793 18.96 -16.81 -37.83
N PHE A 794 19.02 -17.92 -37.09
CA PHE A 794 20.19 -18.34 -36.33
C PHE A 794 20.44 -19.84 -36.45
N ASP A 795 21.62 -20.21 -36.97
CA ASP A 795 22.13 -21.58 -36.97
C ASP A 795 22.65 -21.91 -35.57
N TRP A 796 22.12 -22.98 -34.97
CA TRP A 796 22.44 -23.38 -33.60
C TRP A 796 23.10 -24.77 -33.56
N SER A 797 23.91 -24.99 -32.54
CA SER A 797 24.59 -26.27 -32.27
C SER A 797 24.75 -26.48 -30.77
N PHE A 798 24.62 -27.73 -30.31
CA PHE A 798 24.80 -28.13 -28.92
C PHE A 798 25.35 -29.56 -28.83
N THR A 799 26.41 -29.75 -28.06
CA THR A 799 26.97 -31.07 -27.76
C THR A 799 26.62 -31.46 -26.33
N THR A 800 26.05 -32.65 -26.14
CA THR A 800 25.68 -33.16 -24.82
C THR A 800 26.92 -33.57 -24.01
N VAL A 801 26.74 -33.72 -22.70
CA VAL A 801 27.60 -34.62 -21.91
C VAL A 801 27.48 -36.08 -22.44
N PRO A 802 28.41 -36.99 -22.08
CA PRO A 802 28.22 -38.42 -22.31
C PRO A 802 26.87 -38.92 -21.77
N LEU A 803 26.06 -39.57 -22.61
CA LEU A 803 24.73 -40.01 -22.24
C LEU A 803 24.77 -41.30 -21.41
N THR A 804 24.12 -41.30 -20.25
CA THR A 804 23.81 -42.51 -19.46
C THR A 804 22.70 -43.32 -20.13
N PRO A 805 22.47 -44.59 -19.77
CA PRO A 805 21.32 -45.34 -20.27
C PRO A 805 19.98 -44.64 -19.94
N GLY A 806 19.03 -44.68 -20.86
CA GLY A 806 17.69 -44.13 -20.67
C GLY A 806 17.09 -43.44 -21.90
N VAL A 807 15.89 -42.88 -21.71
CA VAL A 807 15.14 -42.19 -22.77
C VAL A 807 15.17 -40.68 -22.53
N TYR A 808 15.78 -39.96 -23.47
CA TYR A 808 15.98 -38.53 -23.44
C TYR A 808 14.92 -37.79 -24.24
N ASP A 809 14.43 -36.69 -23.67
CA ASP A 809 13.59 -35.69 -24.33
C ASP A 809 14.44 -34.46 -24.64
N PHE A 810 14.71 -34.25 -25.93
CA PHE A 810 15.46 -33.11 -26.46
C PHE A 810 14.49 -32.14 -27.13
N ARG A 811 14.58 -30.86 -26.76
CA ARG A 811 13.75 -29.79 -27.34
C ARG A 811 14.59 -28.53 -27.57
N VAL A 812 14.40 -27.86 -28.70
CA VAL A 812 14.94 -26.51 -28.93
C VAL A 812 13.83 -25.57 -29.34
N ARG A 813 13.75 -24.43 -28.65
CA ARG A 813 12.82 -23.33 -28.90
C ARG A 813 13.61 -22.06 -29.18
N ALA A 814 12.96 -21.08 -29.77
CA ALA A 814 13.46 -19.73 -29.84
C ALA A 814 12.44 -18.72 -29.30
N THR A 815 12.91 -17.51 -29.00
CA THR A 815 12.10 -16.38 -28.58
C THR A 815 12.47 -15.18 -29.43
N ASP A 816 11.48 -14.44 -29.94
CA ASP A 816 11.67 -13.21 -30.71
C ASP A 816 11.91 -11.98 -29.79
N LYS A 817 12.01 -10.80 -30.40
CA LYS A 817 12.07 -9.52 -29.67
C LYS A 817 10.76 -9.11 -29.00
N LEU A 818 9.59 -9.54 -29.49
CA LEU A 818 8.27 -9.22 -28.90
C LEU A 818 7.95 -10.06 -27.64
N GLY A 819 8.70 -11.14 -27.41
CA GLY A 819 8.49 -12.12 -26.34
C GLY A 819 7.72 -13.37 -26.76
N LEU A 820 7.35 -13.51 -28.04
CA LEU A 820 6.81 -14.74 -28.59
C LEU A 820 7.86 -15.85 -28.54
N THR A 821 7.47 -16.96 -27.93
CA THR A 821 8.29 -18.17 -27.88
C THR A 821 7.73 -19.19 -28.88
N THR A 822 8.60 -19.94 -29.55
CA THR A 822 8.23 -21.01 -30.47
C THR A 822 7.11 -21.89 -29.91
N SER A 823 6.03 -22.03 -30.67
CA SER A 823 4.87 -22.83 -30.26
C SER A 823 5.23 -24.31 -30.11
N SER A 824 4.44 -25.04 -29.30
CA SER A 824 4.66 -26.46 -29.05
C SER A 824 4.66 -27.33 -30.32
N THR A 825 3.98 -26.90 -31.39
CA THR A 825 3.92 -27.54 -32.71
C THR A 825 5.08 -27.17 -33.63
N ASN A 826 5.71 -26.00 -33.41
CA ASN A 826 6.79 -25.47 -34.26
C ASN A 826 8.19 -25.61 -33.62
N MET A 827 8.25 -26.28 -32.46
CA MET A 827 9.47 -26.51 -31.69
C MET A 827 10.25 -27.72 -32.20
N GLY A 828 11.57 -27.58 -32.31
CA GLY A 828 12.44 -28.70 -32.65
C GLY A 828 12.39 -29.74 -31.54
N ARG A 829 12.07 -31.00 -31.84
CA ARG A 829 11.99 -32.10 -30.86
C ARG A 829 12.64 -33.36 -31.37
N LEU A 830 13.34 -34.08 -30.50
CA LEU A 830 13.83 -35.42 -30.76
C LEU A 830 13.76 -36.28 -29.48
N THR A 831 13.27 -37.52 -29.60
CA THR A 831 13.45 -38.54 -28.56
C THR A 831 14.72 -39.31 -28.85
N VAL A 832 15.65 -39.34 -27.91
CA VAL A 832 16.91 -40.08 -28.03
C VAL A 832 16.97 -41.20 -27.01
N THR A 833 17.16 -42.43 -27.47
CA THR A 833 17.24 -43.61 -26.60
C THR A 833 18.70 -44.03 -26.48
N ALA A 834 19.29 -43.86 -25.31
CA ALA A 834 20.60 -44.40 -24.99
C ALA A 834 20.42 -45.81 -24.40
N GLN A 835 20.72 -46.85 -25.17
CA GLN A 835 20.43 -48.24 -24.80
C GLN A 835 21.63 -49.14 -25.12
N VAL A 836 21.91 -50.08 -24.23
CA VAL A 836 23.00 -51.07 -24.40
C VAL A 836 22.63 -51.99 -25.58
N PRO A 837 23.49 -52.12 -26.61
CA PRO A 837 23.14 -52.87 -27.81
C PRO A 837 22.84 -54.35 -27.54
N GLY A 838 21.59 -54.77 -27.79
CA GLY A 838 21.14 -56.15 -27.63
C GLY A 838 20.60 -56.49 -26.23
N ASP A 839 20.32 -55.48 -25.41
CA ASP A 839 19.87 -55.56 -24.02
C ASP A 839 18.60 -54.70 -23.86
N ALA A 840 17.47 -55.27 -23.42
CA ALA A 840 16.21 -54.53 -23.27
C ALA A 840 16.23 -53.62 -22.03
N PHE A 841 15.29 -52.67 -21.94
CA PHE A 841 15.06 -52.02 -20.65
C PHE A 841 14.27 -52.97 -19.73
N PRO A 842 14.60 -53.06 -18.43
CA PRO A 842 13.86 -53.89 -17.49
C PRO A 842 12.48 -53.28 -17.21
N ASN A 843 11.59 -54.04 -16.58
CA ASN A 843 10.23 -53.61 -16.24
C ASN A 843 9.87 -54.02 -14.80
N GLY A 844 9.35 -53.08 -14.00
CA GLY A 844 8.93 -53.25 -12.61
C GLY A 844 7.47 -52.86 -12.40
N LEU A 845 6.71 -53.70 -11.71
CA LEU A 845 5.27 -53.56 -11.50
C LEU A 845 4.94 -53.66 -10.01
N LEU A 846 4.10 -52.74 -9.50
CA LEU A 846 3.53 -52.83 -8.16
C LEU A 846 2.32 -53.78 -8.15
N SER A 847 2.17 -54.55 -7.08
CA SER A 847 1.00 -55.43 -6.86
C SER A 847 -0.30 -54.64 -6.65
N PHE A 848 -0.21 -53.39 -6.18
CA PHE A 848 -1.32 -52.46 -6.07
C PHE A 848 -1.09 -51.27 -7.01
N THR A 849 -2.14 -50.84 -7.71
CA THR A 849 -2.15 -49.62 -8.52
C THR A 849 -3.48 -48.90 -8.30
N GLY A 850 -3.46 -47.57 -8.34
CA GLY A 850 -4.62 -46.73 -8.00
C GLY A 850 -4.40 -45.92 -6.73
N THR A 851 -5.47 -45.60 -6.01
CA THR A 851 -5.44 -44.81 -4.76
C THR A 851 -6.01 -45.64 -3.61
N ASN A 852 -5.24 -45.82 -2.55
CA ASN A 852 -5.67 -46.40 -1.28
C ASN A 852 -5.85 -45.28 -0.25
N GLN A 853 -7.00 -45.22 0.42
CA GLN A 853 -7.30 -44.22 1.46
C GLN A 853 -7.53 -44.85 2.84
N ASP A 854 -7.45 -46.18 2.95
CA ASP A 854 -7.81 -46.97 4.14
C ASP A 854 -6.59 -47.18 5.08
N ILE A 855 -5.62 -46.25 5.08
CA ILE A 855 -4.37 -46.37 5.83
C ILE A 855 -4.41 -45.51 7.10
N ASP A 856 -4.60 -46.17 8.26
CA ASP A 856 -4.72 -45.53 9.58
C ASP A 856 -3.40 -45.47 10.38
N GLN A 857 -2.29 -45.99 9.82
CA GLN A 857 -0.97 -46.05 10.45
C GLN A 857 0.13 -45.50 9.53
N LEU A 858 1.22 -45.00 10.11
CA LEU A 858 2.38 -44.50 9.34
C LEU A 858 3.28 -45.65 8.85
N HIS A 859 2.71 -46.62 8.13
CA HIS A 859 3.42 -47.79 7.62
C HIS A 859 2.83 -48.28 6.29
N LEU A 860 3.67 -48.74 5.36
CA LEU A 860 3.27 -49.36 4.09
C LEU A 860 4.02 -50.67 3.82
N ASP A 861 3.27 -51.71 3.49
CA ASP A 861 3.79 -52.98 2.94
C ASP A 861 3.73 -52.95 1.41
N LEU A 862 4.84 -52.60 0.75
CA LEU A 862 4.93 -52.54 -0.71
C LEU A 862 5.45 -53.87 -1.27
N ALA A 863 4.87 -54.30 -2.41
CA ALA A 863 5.27 -55.54 -3.09
C ALA A 863 5.02 -55.45 -4.59
N GLY A 864 5.69 -56.31 -5.37
CA GLY A 864 5.54 -56.35 -6.82
C GLY A 864 6.42 -57.38 -7.52
N THR A 865 6.55 -57.25 -8.84
CA THR A 865 7.39 -58.09 -9.70
C THR A 865 8.29 -57.26 -10.61
N ALA A 866 9.45 -57.81 -10.99
CA ALA A 866 10.36 -57.21 -11.95
C ALA A 866 10.88 -58.25 -12.94
N THR A 867 11.07 -57.84 -14.19
CA THR A 867 11.50 -58.70 -15.31
C THR A 867 12.51 -58.00 -16.20
N ASP A 868 13.45 -58.75 -16.76
CA ASP A 868 14.47 -58.29 -17.68
C ASP A 868 14.98 -59.44 -18.58
N ASP A 869 15.57 -59.16 -19.75
CA ASP A 869 16.05 -60.21 -20.66
C ASP A 869 17.48 -60.71 -20.39
N LYS A 870 18.27 -60.00 -19.57
CA LYS A 870 19.62 -60.42 -19.10
C LYS A 870 19.67 -60.71 -17.60
N GLY A 871 18.91 -59.97 -16.80
CA GLY A 871 18.73 -60.18 -15.36
C GLY A 871 18.46 -58.88 -14.60
N VAL A 872 17.53 -58.91 -13.64
CA VAL A 872 17.20 -57.78 -12.76
C VAL A 872 18.22 -57.69 -11.61
N GLN A 873 18.95 -56.58 -11.50
CA GLN A 873 19.88 -56.31 -10.42
C GLN A 873 19.18 -55.77 -9.16
N ALA A 874 18.25 -54.82 -9.31
CA ALA A 874 17.58 -54.13 -8.21
C ALA A 874 16.16 -53.69 -8.58
N VAL A 875 15.35 -53.37 -7.58
CA VAL A 875 14.12 -52.57 -7.73
C VAL A 875 14.20 -51.40 -6.76
N ARG A 876 14.07 -50.19 -7.30
CA ARG A 876 14.07 -48.93 -6.55
C ARG A 876 12.65 -48.42 -6.39
N ILE A 877 12.31 -47.92 -5.21
CA ILE A 877 10.98 -47.37 -4.91
C ILE A 877 11.13 -45.94 -4.40
N ALA A 878 10.51 -44.97 -5.07
CA ALA A 878 10.36 -43.62 -4.53
C ALA A 878 9.02 -43.47 -3.82
N LEU A 879 9.03 -42.83 -2.66
CA LEU A 879 7.84 -42.43 -1.93
C LEU A 879 7.88 -40.91 -1.77
N ARG A 880 6.96 -40.21 -2.46
CA ARG A 880 6.85 -38.75 -2.39
C ARG A 880 5.58 -38.35 -1.65
N ASP A 881 5.73 -37.65 -0.53
CA ASP A 881 4.63 -36.92 0.07
C ASP A 881 4.27 -35.71 -0.82
N LEU A 882 3.02 -35.66 -1.28
CA LEU A 882 2.50 -34.57 -2.11
C LEU A 882 2.10 -33.33 -1.28
N ASP A 883 1.91 -33.48 0.03
CA ASP A 883 1.53 -32.38 0.93
C ASP A 883 2.73 -31.45 1.17
N THR A 884 3.90 -32.03 1.49
CA THR A 884 5.16 -31.29 1.66
C THR A 884 6.03 -31.25 0.39
N GLY A 885 5.69 -32.05 -0.62
CA GLY A 885 6.44 -32.22 -1.87
C GLY A 885 7.74 -33.02 -1.75
N ARG A 886 8.04 -33.59 -0.57
CA ARG A 886 9.32 -34.22 -0.18
C ARG A 886 9.32 -35.74 -0.42
N TYR A 887 10.51 -36.32 -0.53
CA TYR A 887 10.74 -37.75 -0.69
C TYR A 887 11.25 -38.39 0.62
N VAL A 888 10.81 -39.63 0.88
CA VAL A 888 11.41 -40.50 1.90
C VAL A 888 12.83 -40.85 1.46
N GLN A 889 13.79 -40.58 2.33
CA GLN A 889 15.21 -40.83 2.13
C GLN A 889 15.59 -42.26 2.61
N PRO A 890 16.71 -42.84 2.16
CA PRO A 890 17.13 -44.19 2.57
C PRO A 890 17.43 -44.35 4.07
N ASP A 891 17.64 -43.25 4.79
CA ASP A 891 17.83 -43.21 6.24
C ASP A 891 16.53 -43.05 7.04
N GLY A 892 15.37 -43.04 6.37
CA GLY A 892 14.06 -42.82 6.97
C GLY A 892 13.73 -41.35 7.26
N THR A 893 14.46 -40.38 6.70
CA THR A 893 14.11 -38.95 6.83
C THR A 893 13.31 -38.42 5.63
N MET A 894 12.87 -37.15 5.66
CA MET A 894 12.13 -36.49 4.58
C MET A 894 12.90 -35.26 4.04
N ALA A 895 13.32 -35.31 2.78
CA ALA A 895 14.01 -34.19 2.11
C ALA A 895 13.37 -33.82 0.77
N ALA A 896 13.63 -32.60 0.28
CA ALA A 896 13.13 -32.16 -1.03
C ALA A 896 13.86 -32.82 -2.22
N ALA A 897 15.09 -33.30 -1.99
CA ALA A 897 15.86 -34.06 -2.98
C ALA A 897 15.16 -35.37 -3.34
N PHE A 898 15.25 -35.77 -4.60
CA PHE A 898 14.71 -37.06 -5.05
C PHE A 898 15.47 -38.21 -4.40
N ALA A 899 14.74 -39.20 -3.91
CA ALA A 899 15.33 -40.39 -3.31
C ALA A 899 14.51 -41.64 -3.64
N THR A 900 15.20 -42.78 -3.59
CA THR A 900 14.62 -44.12 -3.73
C THR A 900 15.15 -45.02 -2.62
N VAL A 901 14.31 -45.91 -2.12
CA VAL A 901 14.67 -47.01 -1.23
C VAL A 901 14.73 -48.29 -2.06
N ASP A 902 15.79 -49.09 -1.90
CA ASP A 902 15.91 -50.38 -2.59
C ASP A 902 14.98 -51.43 -1.95
N ALA A 903 14.22 -52.14 -2.77
CA ALA A 903 13.37 -53.24 -2.35
C ALA A 903 14.16 -54.56 -2.27
N THR A 904 13.72 -55.47 -1.40
CA THR A 904 14.31 -56.81 -1.29
C THR A 904 13.81 -57.69 -2.43
N LEU A 905 14.73 -58.20 -3.27
CA LEU A 905 14.41 -59.15 -4.34
C LEU A 905 14.43 -60.59 -3.84
N ALA A 906 13.45 -61.40 -4.26
CA ALA A 906 13.40 -62.82 -3.95
C ALA A 906 14.49 -63.64 -4.66
N ALA A 907 14.90 -63.21 -5.86
CA ALA A 907 15.99 -63.78 -6.65
C ALA A 907 16.72 -62.67 -7.42
N PRO A 908 17.78 -62.06 -6.85
CA PRO A 908 18.61 -61.09 -7.55
C PRO A 908 19.34 -61.71 -8.76
N GLY A 909 19.46 -60.97 -9.85
CA GLY A 909 20.12 -61.40 -11.09
C GLY A 909 19.29 -62.33 -11.99
N ALA A 910 18.08 -62.71 -11.58
CA ALA A 910 17.16 -63.50 -12.41
C ALA A 910 16.46 -62.60 -13.46
N THR A 911 16.09 -63.18 -14.60
CA THR A 911 15.28 -62.52 -15.65
C THR A 911 13.82 -62.26 -15.24
N SER A 912 13.37 -62.83 -14.12
CA SER A 912 12.08 -62.55 -13.48
C SER A 912 12.19 -62.78 -11.98
N THR A 913 11.70 -61.84 -11.18
CA THR A 913 11.84 -61.85 -9.72
C THR A 913 10.68 -61.10 -9.05
N ALA A 914 10.37 -61.45 -7.80
CA ALA A 914 9.42 -60.71 -6.97
C ALA A 914 10.17 -59.79 -6.00
N PHE A 915 9.55 -58.68 -5.60
CA PHE A 915 10.14 -57.74 -4.64
C PHE A 915 9.18 -57.36 -3.51
N THR A 916 9.74 -57.01 -2.35
CA THR A 916 9.01 -56.45 -1.19
C THR A 916 9.78 -55.31 -0.52
N LEU A 917 9.04 -54.36 0.06
CA LEU A 917 9.55 -53.26 0.89
C LEU A 917 8.52 -52.89 1.97
N PRO A 918 8.63 -53.43 3.20
CA PRO A 918 7.94 -52.87 4.36
C PRO A 918 8.64 -51.59 4.80
N ILE A 919 7.91 -50.49 5.01
CA ILE A 919 8.50 -49.19 5.32
C ILE A 919 7.63 -48.33 6.25
N ASP A 920 8.24 -47.81 7.32
CA ASP A 920 7.65 -46.79 8.20
C ASP A 920 7.72 -45.41 7.54
N LEU A 921 6.64 -44.64 7.64
CA LEU A 921 6.53 -43.30 7.05
C LEU A 921 6.86 -42.22 8.10
N PRO A 922 7.73 -41.23 7.80
CA PRO A 922 8.15 -40.26 8.83
C PRO A 922 7.07 -39.25 9.23
N THR A 923 6.05 -39.08 8.39
CA THR A 923 4.97 -38.11 8.54
C THR A 923 3.66 -38.67 7.99
N ARG A 924 2.52 -38.14 8.45
CA ARG A 924 1.25 -38.27 7.73
C ARG A 924 1.28 -37.43 6.45
N GLY A 925 0.56 -37.85 5.41
CA GLY A 925 0.50 -37.15 4.13
C GLY A 925 -0.02 -38.00 2.98
N THR A 926 -0.10 -37.40 1.79
CA THR A 926 -0.45 -38.11 0.56
C THR A 926 0.81 -38.66 -0.12
N TYR A 927 1.06 -39.96 -0.01
CA TYR A 927 2.23 -40.60 -0.61
C TYR A 927 1.96 -41.12 -2.04
N ASN A 928 2.66 -40.56 -3.02
CA ASN A 928 2.79 -41.13 -4.36
C ASN A 928 4.00 -42.06 -4.41
N VAL A 929 3.76 -43.32 -4.75
CA VAL A 929 4.74 -44.41 -4.78
C VAL A 929 4.99 -44.80 -6.22
N GLU A 930 6.26 -44.92 -6.60
CA GLU A 930 6.69 -45.31 -7.95
C GLU A 930 7.85 -46.31 -7.84
N ALA A 931 7.80 -47.41 -8.58
CA ALA A 931 8.80 -48.49 -8.56
C ALA A 931 9.46 -48.67 -9.93
N TRP A 932 10.78 -48.83 -9.96
CA TRP A 932 11.55 -49.08 -11.19
C TRP A 932 12.50 -50.25 -11.02
N ALA A 933 12.49 -51.18 -11.97
CA ALA A 933 13.52 -52.20 -12.07
C ALA A 933 14.83 -51.61 -12.63
N VAL A 934 15.96 -52.18 -12.24
CA VAL A 934 17.30 -51.90 -12.79
C VAL A 934 17.94 -53.23 -13.19
N ASP A 935 18.47 -53.32 -14.40
CA ASP A 935 19.08 -54.54 -14.95
C ASP A 935 20.57 -54.68 -14.54
N THR A 936 21.20 -55.78 -14.98
CA THR A 936 22.63 -56.04 -14.70
C THR A 936 23.62 -55.20 -15.52
N ALA A 937 23.16 -54.48 -16.56
CA ALA A 937 23.93 -53.52 -17.34
C ALA A 937 23.79 -52.07 -16.83
N GLY A 938 22.92 -51.82 -15.84
CA GLY A 938 22.64 -50.52 -15.25
C GLY A 938 21.58 -49.70 -16.01
N GLN A 939 20.81 -50.31 -16.93
CA GLN A 939 19.64 -49.66 -17.49
C GLN A 939 18.46 -49.78 -16.53
N GLN A 940 17.58 -48.79 -16.54
CA GLN A 940 16.45 -48.68 -15.62
C GLN A 940 15.14 -48.66 -16.40
N ASP A 941 14.08 -49.16 -15.77
CA ASP A 941 12.72 -49.18 -16.30
C ASP A 941 12.29 -47.79 -16.82
N ASN A 942 11.82 -47.78 -18.06
CA ASN A 942 11.36 -46.59 -18.78
C ASN A 942 9.83 -46.52 -18.90
N SER A 943 9.11 -47.48 -18.32
CA SER A 943 7.67 -47.58 -18.29
C SER A 943 7.10 -46.93 -17.02
N THR A 944 5.89 -46.39 -17.13
CA THR A 944 5.07 -45.96 -15.98
C THR A 944 3.83 -46.84 -15.80
N SER A 945 3.69 -47.88 -16.63
CA SER A 945 2.44 -48.63 -16.80
C SER A 945 2.35 -49.80 -15.81
N GLY A 946 1.80 -49.53 -14.63
CA GLY A 946 1.69 -50.51 -13.54
C GLY A 946 2.75 -50.34 -12.45
N ALA A 947 3.60 -49.31 -12.58
CA ALA A 947 4.68 -48.97 -11.67
C ALA A 947 4.27 -47.99 -10.54
N THR A 948 3.05 -47.44 -10.57
CA THR A 948 2.63 -46.32 -9.69
C THR A 948 1.40 -46.60 -8.83
N ALA A 949 1.43 -46.12 -7.59
CA ALA A 949 0.30 -46.12 -6.65
C ALA A 949 0.25 -44.84 -5.81
N ARG A 950 -0.91 -44.52 -5.24
CA ARG A 950 -1.12 -43.42 -4.30
C ARG A 950 -1.72 -43.94 -2.99
N TYR A 951 -1.23 -43.45 -1.86
CA TYR A 951 -1.71 -43.79 -0.53
C TYR A 951 -2.02 -42.50 0.24
N LEU A 952 -3.21 -42.36 0.80
CA LEU A 952 -3.57 -41.27 1.70
C LEU A 952 -3.37 -41.77 3.12
N VAL A 953 -2.32 -41.28 3.78
CA VAL A 953 -1.87 -41.80 5.07
C VAL A 953 -2.09 -40.74 6.13
N TYR A 954 -3.29 -40.74 6.72
CA TYR A 954 -3.70 -39.76 7.74
C TYR A 954 -4.30 -40.46 8.96
N PRO A 955 -3.46 -40.98 9.88
CA PRO A 955 -3.91 -41.56 11.13
C PRO A 955 -4.85 -40.63 11.91
N GLY A 956 -6.07 -41.10 12.14
CA GLY A 956 -7.10 -40.40 12.91
C GLY A 956 -8.00 -39.43 12.12
N ASP A 957 -7.87 -39.33 10.79
CA ASP A 957 -8.91 -38.71 9.95
C ASP A 957 -10.17 -39.56 9.89
N THR A 958 -11.31 -38.92 9.66
CA THR A 958 -12.56 -39.60 9.31
C THR A 958 -13.02 -39.24 7.90
N ASP A 959 -13.52 -40.23 7.15
CA ASP A 959 -14.13 -40.02 5.83
C ASP A 959 -15.20 -38.91 5.89
N PRO A 960 -15.26 -37.99 4.91
CA PRO A 960 -16.25 -36.92 4.88
C PRO A 960 -17.66 -37.50 4.82
N THR A 961 -18.58 -36.96 5.62
CA THR A 961 -19.95 -37.46 5.72
C THR A 961 -20.98 -36.50 5.15
N LEU A 962 -22.10 -37.08 4.72
CA LEU A 962 -23.25 -36.39 4.15
C LEU A 962 -24.39 -36.37 5.18
N GLU A 963 -24.85 -35.18 5.58
CA GLU A 963 -25.92 -35.06 6.59
C GLU A 963 -27.25 -35.66 6.10
N PRO A 964 -28.17 -36.08 7.00
CA PRO A 964 -29.42 -36.73 6.59
C PRO A 964 -30.30 -35.89 5.66
N SER A 965 -30.34 -34.57 5.88
CA SER A 965 -31.17 -33.57 5.18
C SER A 965 -30.62 -33.18 3.80
N ILE A 966 -30.48 -34.19 2.93
CA ILE A 966 -30.09 -34.02 1.51
C ILE A 966 -31.27 -34.34 0.60
N THR A 967 -31.42 -33.50 -0.42
CA THR A 967 -32.27 -33.66 -1.59
C THR A 967 -31.38 -34.03 -2.79
N PRO A 968 -31.74 -34.99 -3.66
CA PRO A 968 -32.97 -35.79 -3.61
C PRO A 968 -32.98 -36.88 -2.53
N VAL A 969 -34.20 -37.28 -2.18
CA VAL A 969 -34.50 -38.55 -1.49
C VAL A 969 -34.94 -39.63 -2.49
N GLU A 970 -34.92 -40.89 -2.07
CA GLU A 970 -35.34 -42.03 -2.91
C GLU A 970 -36.78 -41.87 -3.41
N GLY A 971 -36.99 -42.06 -4.71
CA GLY A 971 -38.29 -41.95 -5.37
C GLY A 971 -38.79 -40.53 -5.63
N GLN A 972 -37.97 -39.49 -5.38
CA GLN A 972 -38.41 -38.11 -5.56
C GLN A 972 -38.73 -37.77 -7.02
N ALA A 973 -39.86 -37.06 -7.22
CA ALA A 973 -40.34 -36.64 -8.53
C ALA A 973 -40.06 -35.15 -8.81
N TYR A 974 -39.71 -34.83 -10.06
CA TYR A 974 -39.45 -33.47 -10.53
C TYR A 974 -40.29 -33.14 -11.77
N THR A 975 -41.08 -32.06 -11.70
CA THR A 975 -42.01 -31.62 -12.75
C THR A 975 -41.49 -30.44 -13.59
N GLY A 976 -40.27 -29.98 -13.34
CA GLY A 976 -39.65 -28.84 -14.03
C GLY A 976 -38.56 -29.22 -15.04
N GLY A 977 -38.51 -30.50 -15.46
CA GLY A 977 -37.46 -31.03 -16.32
C GLY A 977 -36.04 -30.99 -15.71
N ARG A 978 -35.88 -30.70 -14.41
CA ARG A 978 -34.58 -30.50 -13.75
C ARG A 978 -34.52 -31.22 -12.42
N ILE A 979 -33.39 -31.87 -12.16
CA ILE A 979 -33.07 -32.51 -10.89
C ILE A 979 -32.33 -31.50 -10.02
N VAL A 980 -32.88 -31.21 -8.84
CA VAL A 980 -32.24 -30.35 -7.83
C VAL A 980 -31.54 -31.23 -6.80
N ILE A 981 -30.28 -30.91 -6.52
CA ILE A 981 -29.46 -31.62 -5.53
C ILE A 981 -28.96 -30.57 -4.54
N THR A 982 -29.34 -30.70 -3.27
CA THR A 982 -28.95 -29.76 -2.20
C THR A 982 -28.75 -30.48 -0.89
N GLY A 983 -27.80 -30.04 -0.08
CA GLY A 983 -27.51 -30.71 1.18
C GLY A 983 -26.43 -30.04 2.01
N ARG A 984 -25.98 -30.73 3.06
CA ARG A 984 -24.79 -30.37 3.84
C ARG A 984 -23.83 -31.56 3.90
N ALA A 985 -22.55 -31.28 3.72
CA ALA A 985 -21.45 -32.21 3.91
C ALA A 985 -20.58 -31.72 5.08
N VAL A 986 -20.05 -32.63 5.88
CA VAL A 986 -19.26 -32.34 7.09
C VAL A 986 -18.06 -33.27 7.19
N ASP A 987 -16.98 -32.76 7.77
CA ASP A 987 -15.68 -33.42 7.81
C ASP A 987 -14.82 -32.82 8.95
N ASP A 988 -13.91 -33.58 9.55
CA ASP A 988 -13.06 -33.08 10.65
C ASP A 988 -11.80 -32.31 10.18
N GLY A 989 -11.33 -32.56 8.95
CA GLY A 989 -10.29 -31.79 8.24
C GLY A 989 -10.83 -30.67 7.35
N GLY A 990 -12.12 -30.69 6.99
CA GLY A 990 -12.85 -29.69 6.22
C GLY A 990 -13.17 -30.11 4.78
N MET A 991 -14.32 -29.65 4.27
CA MET A 991 -14.85 -30.04 2.96
C MET A 991 -14.18 -29.29 1.79
N GLN A 992 -13.51 -30.00 0.89
CA GLN A 992 -12.97 -29.43 -0.35
C GLN A 992 -14.05 -29.26 -1.42
N LYS A 993 -14.83 -30.32 -1.67
CA LYS A 993 -15.91 -30.32 -2.66
C LYS A 993 -16.94 -31.40 -2.38
N VAL A 994 -18.11 -31.26 -3.02
CA VAL A 994 -19.11 -32.31 -3.15
C VAL A 994 -19.36 -32.52 -4.64
N GLU A 995 -19.41 -33.77 -5.07
CA GLU A 995 -19.58 -34.16 -6.47
C GLU A 995 -20.82 -35.03 -6.67
N VAL A 996 -21.39 -34.95 -7.87
CA VAL A 996 -22.57 -35.72 -8.27
C VAL A 996 -22.36 -36.45 -9.59
N GLN A 997 -22.97 -37.63 -9.74
CA GLN A 997 -23.21 -38.30 -11.01
C GLN A 997 -24.72 -38.39 -11.23
N ILE A 998 -25.16 -38.19 -12.47
CA ILE A 998 -26.56 -38.42 -12.89
C ILE A 998 -26.55 -39.41 -14.04
N GLY A 999 -27.15 -40.59 -13.82
CA GLY A 999 -27.30 -41.65 -14.81
C GLY A 999 -28.75 -41.77 -15.29
N ASN A 1000 -28.97 -42.08 -16.55
CA ASN A 1000 -30.31 -42.39 -17.08
C ASN A 1000 -30.60 -43.90 -17.11
N SER A 1001 -31.85 -44.27 -17.36
CA SER A 1001 -32.29 -45.67 -17.49
C SER A 1001 -31.65 -46.45 -18.65
N ALA A 1002 -30.97 -45.78 -19.58
CA ALA A 1002 -30.18 -46.41 -20.65
C ALA A 1002 -28.71 -46.68 -20.25
N GLY A 1003 -28.33 -46.45 -18.99
CA GLY A 1003 -26.97 -46.67 -18.48
C GLY A 1003 -25.95 -45.63 -18.94
N GLN A 1004 -26.41 -44.45 -19.35
CA GLN A 1004 -25.55 -43.34 -19.78
C GLN A 1004 -25.39 -42.34 -18.63
N GLY A 1005 -24.15 -41.91 -18.38
CA GLY A 1005 -23.84 -40.82 -17.46
C GLY A 1005 -23.93 -39.44 -18.13
N MET A 1006 -24.44 -38.45 -17.40
CA MET A 1006 -24.50 -37.05 -17.81
C MET A 1006 -23.15 -36.35 -17.57
N ASN A 1007 -22.68 -35.53 -18.52
CA ASN A 1007 -21.51 -34.67 -18.33
C ASN A 1007 -21.88 -33.27 -17.78
N SER A 1008 -20.88 -32.44 -17.50
CA SER A 1008 -21.07 -31.07 -16.97
C SER A 1008 -21.86 -30.13 -17.89
N ALA A 1009 -21.95 -30.44 -19.18
CA ALA A 1009 -22.77 -29.71 -20.16
C ALA A 1009 -24.21 -30.26 -20.27
N GLY A 1010 -24.62 -31.19 -19.41
CA GLY A 1010 -25.95 -31.81 -19.43
C GLY A 1010 -26.17 -32.86 -20.52
N THR A 1011 -25.11 -33.28 -21.22
CA THR A 1011 -25.21 -34.26 -22.32
C THR A 1011 -24.93 -35.67 -21.80
N PHE A 1012 -25.76 -36.63 -22.18
CA PHE A 1012 -25.57 -38.05 -21.84
C PHE A 1012 -24.58 -38.72 -22.79
N GLY A 1013 -23.58 -39.41 -22.22
CA GLY A 1013 -22.50 -40.08 -22.94
C GLY A 1013 -22.89 -41.43 -23.56
N ARG A 1014 -21.89 -42.26 -23.87
CA ARG A 1014 -22.13 -43.67 -24.23
C ARG A 1014 -22.55 -44.46 -22.99
N ALA A 1015 -23.30 -45.54 -23.21
CA ALA A 1015 -23.67 -46.46 -22.13
C ALA A 1015 -22.42 -47.13 -21.53
N GLY A 1016 -22.37 -47.26 -20.21
CA GLY A 1016 -21.23 -47.79 -19.46
C GLY A 1016 -21.56 -47.99 -17.99
N ALA A 1017 -20.65 -48.64 -17.25
CA ALA A 1017 -20.83 -48.84 -15.80
C ALA A 1017 -20.80 -47.49 -15.05
N PRO A 1018 -21.48 -47.34 -13.89
CA PRO A 1018 -21.46 -46.10 -13.10
C PRO A 1018 -20.06 -45.60 -12.72
N THR A 1019 -19.11 -46.53 -12.54
CA THR A 1019 -17.69 -46.25 -12.30
C THR A 1019 -16.98 -45.52 -13.46
N SER A 1020 -17.55 -45.53 -14.66
CA SER A 1020 -17.03 -44.82 -15.84
C SER A 1020 -17.74 -43.49 -16.15
N TRP A 1021 -18.76 -43.11 -15.39
CA TRP A 1021 -19.48 -41.86 -15.60
C TRP A 1021 -18.69 -40.67 -15.03
N PRO A 1022 -18.70 -39.50 -15.67
CA PRO A 1022 -17.99 -38.32 -15.17
C PRO A 1022 -18.67 -37.77 -13.91
N TRP A 1023 -17.86 -37.37 -12.93
CA TRP A 1023 -18.33 -36.62 -11.77
C TRP A 1023 -18.48 -35.14 -12.11
N ILE A 1024 -19.53 -34.52 -11.59
CA ILE A 1024 -19.86 -33.10 -11.77
C ILE A 1024 -19.70 -32.40 -10.41
N GLY A 1025 -18.92 -31.33 -10.36
CA GLY A 1025 -18.76 -30.51 -9.16
C GLY A 1025 -20.04 -29.74 -8.81
N THR A 1026 -20.34 -29.64 -7.52
CA THR A 1026 -21.44 -28.81 -7.00
C THR A 1026 -20.93 -27.47 -6.45
N PHE A 1027 -21.81 -26.48 -6.32
CA PHE A 1027 -21.49 -25.24 -5.63
C PHE A 1027 -21.45 -25.48 -4.12
N LEU A 1028 -20.45 -24.95 -3.41
CA LEU A 1028 -20.32 -25.00 -1.95
C LEU A 1028 -20.43 -23.59 -1.35
N THR A 1029 -21.19 -23.43 -0.26
CA THR A 1029 -21.31 -22.16 0.45
C THR A 1029 -20.07 -21.77 1.25
N SER A 1030 -19.28 -22.75 1.68
CA SER A 1030 -18.15 -22.55 2.61
C SER A 1030 -17.05 -23.62 2.40
N PRO A 1031 -16.46 -23.70 1.19
CA PRO A 1031 -15.38 -24.64 0.91
C PRO A 1031 -14.18 -24.41 1.84
N GLY A 1032 -13.52 -25.49 2.24
CA GLY A 1032 -12.43 -25.51 3.21
C GLY A 1032 -12.87 -25.59 4.68
N SER A 1033 -14.15 -25.38 5.00
CA SER A 1033 -14.67 -25.44 6.39
C SER A 1033 -15.08 -26.86 6.82
N PRO A 1034 -15.14 -27.17 8.14
CA PRO A 1034 -15.65 -28.45 8.68
C PRO A 1034 -17.09 -28.83 8.30
N GLY A 1035 -17.83 -27.96 7.60
CA GLY A 1035 -19.01 -28.42 6.90
C GLY A 1035 -19.69 -27.34 6.08
N SER A 1036 -19.82 -27.61 4.78
CA SER A 1036 -20.41 -26.71 3.79
C SER A 1036 -21.78 -27.21 3.35
N ASN A 1037 -22.72 -26.28 3.14
CA ASN A 1037 -23.87 -26.61 2.31
C ASN A 1037 -23.40 -26.73 0.86
N PHE A 1038 -24.07 -27.59 0.09
CA PHE A 1038 -23.82 -27.77 -1.33
C PHE A 1038 -25.11 -27.70 -2.15
N ALA A 1039 -25.00 -27.24 -3.40
CA ALA A 1039 -26.11 -27.12 -4.33
C ALA A 1039 -25.69 -27.42 -5.77
N TYR A 1040 -26.56 -28.12 -6.51
CA TYR A 1040 -26.47 -28.33 -7.94
C TYR A 1040 -27.88 -28.44 -8.51
N THR A 1041 -28.10 -27.91 -9.71
CA THR A 1041 -29.35 -28.08 -10.47
C THR A 1041 -28.98 -28.50 -11.88
N SER A 1042 -29.56 -29.59 -12.36
CA SER A 1042 -29.27 -30.06 -13.70
C SER A 1042 -29.71 -29.06 -14.78
N PRO A 1043 -29.09 -29.09 -15.96
CA PRO A 1043 -29.74 -28.69 -17.20
C PRO A 1043 -31.11 -29.38 -17.38
N VAL A 1044 -31.92 -28.92 -18.33
CA VAL A 1044 -33.19 -29.61 -18.62
C VAL A 1044 -32.88 -30.99 -19.17
N VAL A 1045 -33.39 -32.03 -18.51
CA VAL A 1045 -33.28 -33.43 -18.90
C VAL A 1045 -34.66 -33.97 -19.34
N PRO A 1046 -34.72 -34.94 -20.27
CA PRO A 1046 -35.98 -35.55 -20.68
C PRO A 1046 -36.74 -36.21 -19.53
N ALA A 1047 -38.06 -36.39 -19.66
CA ALA A 1047 -38.82 -37.23 -18.75
C ALA A 1047 -38.27 -38.68 -18.72
N GLY A 1048 -38.23 -39.27 -17.52
CA GLY A 1048 -37.63 -40.58 -17.29
C GLY A 1048 -37.12 -40.78 -15.87
N THR A 1049 -36.58 -41.97 -15.60
CA THR A 1049 -35.98 -42.34 -14.31
C THR A 1049 -34.48 -42.17 -14.36
N TYR A 1050 -33.92 -41.56 -13.31
CA TYR A 1050 -32.50 -41.26 -13.18
C TYR A 1050 -31.93 -41.77 -11.86
N THR A 1051 -30.68 -42.20 -11.86
CA THR A 1051 -29.89 -42.45 -10.65
C THR A 1051 -29.04 -41.22 -10.35
N VAL A 1052 -29.02 -40.80 -9.07
CA VAL A 1052 -28.25 -39.67 -8.58
C VAL A 1052 -27.30 -40.19 -7.50
N THR A 1053 -25.99 -40.17 -7.78
CA THR A 1053 -24.95 -40.54 -6.83
C THR A 1053 -24.23 -39.29 -6.35
N ILE A 1054 -24.03 -39.14 -5.04
CA ILE A 1054 -23.46 -37.96 -4.37
C ILE A 1054 -22.30 -38.44 -3.48
N ARG A 1055 -21.18 -37.72 -3.50
CA ARG A 1055 -20.05 -37.95 -2.57
C ARG A 1055 -19.40 -36.65 -2.10
N GLY A 1056 -19.00 -36.61 -0.83
CA GLY A 1056 -18.06 -35.61 -0.32
C GLY A 1056 -16.60 -35.97 -0.64
N MET A 1057 -15.75 -34.94 -0.73
CA MET A 1057 -14.29 -35.05 -0.69
C MET A 1057 -13.75 -33.97 0.26
N ASP A 1058 -12.90 -34.38 1.19
CA ASP A 1058 -12.28 -33.50 2.18
C ASP A 1058 -11.07 -32.72 1.60
N ASN A 1059 -10.45 -31.88 2.43
CA ASN A 1059 -9.28 -31.08 2.10
C ASN A 1059 -8.01 -31.89 1.75
N ARG A 1060 -7.88 -33.14 2.24
CA ARG A 1060 -6.76 -34.07 1.98
C ARG A 1060 -7.03 -35.01 0.81
N GLY A 1061 -8.29 -35.10 0.41
CA GLY A 1061 -8.76 -35.79 -0.77
C GLY A 1061 -9.23 -37.23 -0.55
N GLN A 1062 -9.53 -37.58 0.70
CA GLN A 1062 -10.35 -38.73 1.04
C GLN A 1062 -11.77 -38.52 0.53
N TYR A 1063 -12.37 -39.57 -0.03
CA TYR A 1063 -13.76 -39.57 -0.48
C TYR A 1063 -14.63 -40.36 0.47
N GLN A 1064 -15.83 -39.86 0.74
CA GLN A 1064 -16.88 -40.58 1.45
C GLN A 1064 -17.08 -42.00 0.92
N GLN A 1065 -16.95 -43.03 1.78
CA GLN A 1065 -17.36 -44.40 1.46
C GLN A 1065 -18.52 -44.90 2.35
N PRO A 1066 -19.54 -45.57 1.76
CA PRO A 1066 -19.91 -45.55 0.35
C PRO A 1066 -20.57 -44.20 -0.04
N PRO A 1067 -20.54 -43.82 -1.33
CA PRO A 1067 -21.26 -42.65 -1.82
C PRO A 1067 -22.79 -42.85 -1.73
N ARG A 1068 -23.54 -41.78 -1.45
CA ARG A 1068 -25.00 -41.83 -1.35
C ARG A 1068 -25.60 -41.91 -2.75
N THR A 1069 -26.30 -43.00 -3.07
CA THR A 1069 -27.04 -43.17 -4.34
C THR A 1069 -28.53 -43.17 -4.08
N VAL A 1070 -29.31 -42.47 -4.90
CA VAL A 1070 -30.79 -42.50 -4.89
C VAL A 1070 -31.38 -42.52 -6.30
N THR A 1071 -32.60 -43.04 -6.45
CA THR A 1071 -33.38 -43.00 -7.69
C THR A 1071 -34.37 -41.84 -7.67
N VAL A 1072 -34.52 -41.13 -8.79
CA VAL A 1072 -35.48 -40.03 -8.99
C VAL A 1072 -36.22 -40.16 -10.32
N THR A 1073 -37.38 -39.51 -10.45
CA THR A 1073 -38.15 -39.46 -11.69
C THR A 1073 -38.37 -38.02 -12.13
N VAL A 1074 -38.19 -37.75 -13.42
CA VAL A 1074 -38.55 -36.48 -14.06
C VAL A 1074 -39.78 -36.72 -14.94
N THR A 1075 -40.78 -35.85 -14.86
CA THR A 1075 -41.97 -35.88 -15.73
C THR A 1075 -42.00 -34.65 -16.64
N ASP A 1076 -42.67 -34.78 -17.78
CA ASP A 1076 -43.00 -33.67 -18.69
C ASP A 1076 -43.92 -32.63 -18.04
#